data_AF-A0AB35UA77-F1
#
_entry.id   AF-A0AB35UA77-F1
#
_cell.length_a   1.000
_cell.length_b   1.000
_cell.length_c   1.000
_cell.angle_alpha   90.00
_cell.angle_beta   90.00
_cell.angle_gamma   90.00
#
_symmetry.space_group_name_H-M   'P 1'
#
loop_
_entity.id
_entity.type
_entity.pdbx_description
1 polymer ?
#
loop_
_entity_poly.entity_id
_entity_poly.type
_entity_poly.pdbx_seq_one_letter_code
_entity_poly.pdbx_strand_id
1 'polypeptide(L)'
;MTQQMDGAVDLTNCDREPIHIPGSILPHGAMLVVDPATMLVEQVAGDTLGLFGRDAASLTGQDLADLLNAEQLQRLRDLLQSSSLARPRHLLDPLLRVVPDRAIDASVHLSDGALVIEVEDADLSDRHAVDPLACVQEMFDGLGDAPDLQAYCQLAAERVRAVAGYDRVMVYRFMPDDSGWVFAEARNADITPFLDLHYPASDIPKQARTLYLTSWLRLITEVDYTPAPLLPSINPRSGLPLDMSHATLRDVSPIHREYLRNMGVDASMSISIIFEGRLWGLIACHHHTPRRLPRHLRGVCELFGSMFSLQLEVRLRAEQLEARLLSRKALSGIMHALASEDDYGAGLVAQQQQLLDYISAGGLALRVGQTRGGVAIRVNSGITALGNTPDDDQIGALTDWLTLRMGTFEGVYATDRLGEDYPPAKAYAEIASGLLAMSVSREPRDFVLWFRPEVVETVQWGGDPNKPMEVGPNGIRLTPRKSFEAWTETVRGRSTPWSPSDNDAAFDLRVSLLEVVLRRIDAAARERLRAWQQEQLLMAELDHRVKNTLASIQAMVAQTSRSASSLAAFTHGLDRRIRSMSRAHSLLTQSRWEGVSLIVLIQQELDAYRAEHANVTITGPDVMLLPKAALALSLAIHELATNAGKYGALSAAGGHVDIRWQFDPQAGLELRWQESGGPPVSKPTRRGFGSTLIERALALETSGSSTLTFDPGGVACAIVMPASVAQSGGTASHASIAHDAPAKVTDIPTDNPPRILIVEDSAMVLMLIEDVVIDLGWDIVGPAMRLPEALKLACEAAIDAALVDVNLDGEMSWDAAAILQDRKIPFVFTTGYDSATVLPERFAGHPVLNKPFSAEDVGRTLQTLLSRH
;
A
#
# COMPACT_ATOMS: atom_id res chain seq x y z
N MET A 1 56.35 27.60 3.42
CA MET A 1 57.00 26.60 2.57
C MET A 1 56.58 26.86 1.15
N THR A 2 57.44 27.54 0.41
CA THR A 2 57.39 27.84 -1.01
C THR A 2 57.49 26.54 -1.81
N GLN A 3 56.40 26.11 -2.44
CA GLN A 3 56.47 25.17 -3.57
C GLN A 3 56.35 25.98 -4.85
N GLN A 4 57.40 25.94 -5.67
CA GLN A 4 57.37 26.39 -7.05
C GLN A 4 56.20 25.72 -7.78
N MET A 5 55.28 26.53 -8.30
CA MET A 5 54.20 26.11 -9.21
C MET A 5 54.72 25.86 -10.63
N ASP A 6 55.78 25.06 -10.77
CA ASP A 6 56.33 24.60 -12.06
C ASP A 6 55.96 23.12 -12.33
N GLY A 7 54.77 22.72 -11.90
CA GLY A 7 54.21 21.40 -12.21
C GLY A 7 53.51 21.42 -13.56
N ALA A 8 54.12 20.82 -14.58
CA ALA A 8 53.49 20.64 -15.90
C ALA A 8 52.14 19.91 -15.76
N VAL A 9 51.09 20.51 -16.32
CA VAL A 9 49.70 20.00 -16.29
C VAL A 9 49.52 18.87 -17.32
N ASP A 10 48.99 17.71 -16.89
CA ASP A 10 48.70 16.54 -17.73
C ASP A 10 47.23 16.05 -17.64
N LEU A 11 46.88 14.96 -18.35
CA LEU A 11 45.51 14.42 -18.51
C LEU A 11 44.84 14.02 -17.19
N THR A 12 45.62 13.68 -16.16
CA THR A 12 45.06 13.33 -14.85
C THR A 12 44.69 14.56 -14.02
N ASN A 13 45.08 15.75 -14.50
CA ASN A 13 44.98 17.04 -13.82
C ASN A 13 44.42 18.17 -14.70
N CYS A 14 43.83 17.91 -15.87
CA CYS A 14 43.23 18.98 -16.70
C CYS A 14 42.11 19.72 -15.94
N ASP A 15 41.34 18.99 -15.13
CA ASP A 15 40.36 19.54 -14.17
C ASP A 15 40.98 20.40 -13.05
N ARG A 16 42.31 20.37 -12.89
CA ARG A 16 43.06 21.11 -11.85
C ARG A 16 43.75 22.37 -12.36
N GLU A 17 43.73 22.67 -13.67
CA GLU A 17 44.23 23.97 -14.15
C GLU A 17 43.41 25.09 -13.52
N PRO A 18 44.01 25.98 -12.71
CA PRO A 18 43.26 26.98 -11.97
C PRO A 18 42.95 28.18 -12.87
N ILE A 19 42.04 27.98 -13.83
CA ILE A 19 41.68 28.97 -14.86
C ILE A 19 41.07 30.27 -14.33
N HIS A 20 40.66 30.29 -13.05
CA HIS A 20 40.11 31.46 -12.38
C HIS A 20 41.20 32.41 -11.87
N ILE A 21 42.46 31.97 -11.74
CA ILE A 21 43.60 32.77 -11.25
C ILE A 21 44.77 32.79 -12.25
N PRO A 22 44.57 33.18 -13.53
CA PRO A 22 45.64 33.11 -14.54
C PRO A 22 46.75 34.15 -14.33
N GLY A 23 46.56 35.14 -13.46
CA GLY A 23 47.54 36.20 -13.18
C GLY A 23 47.77 37.17 -14.35
N SER A 24 46.90 37.14 -15.36
CA SER A 24 46.98 37.98 -16.55
C SER A 24 45.60 38.24 -17.17
N ILE A 25 45.52 39.24 -18.04
CA ILE A 25 44.32 39.65 -18.76
C ILE A 25 44.53 39.69 -20.28
N LEU A 26 43.43 39.79 -21.02
CA LEU A 26 43.41 40.11 -22.43
C LEU A 26 44.01 41.52 -22.65
N PRO A 27 44.93 41.70 -23.62
CA PRO A 27 45.75 42.91 -23.73
C PRO A 27 45.00 44.13 -24.25
N HIS A 28 43.75 43.96 -24.72
CA HIS A 28 42.98 45.04 -25.31
C HIS A 28 42.32 45.99 -24.31
N GLY A 29 42.24 45.59 -23.05
CA GLY A 29 41.72 46.40 -21.96
C GLY A 29 42.82 46.68 -20.94
N ALA A 30 42.42 47.36 -19.86
CA ALA A 30 43.24 47.54 -18.67
C ALA A 30 42.45 47.13 -17.42
N MET A 31 43.18 46.68 -16.41
CA MET A 31 42.61 46.31 -15.10
C MET A 31 43.36 47.03 -14.00
N LEU A 32 42.62 47.60 -13.05
CA LEU A 32 43.12 48.14 -11.80
C LEU A 32 42.51 47.35 -10.64
N VAL A 33 43.35 46.91 -9.71
CA VAL A 33 42.91 46.30 -8.45
C VAL A 33 43.18 47.31 -7.34
N VAL A 34 42.13 47.72 -6.64
CA VAL A 34 42.15 48.86 -5.73
C VAL A 34 41.73 48.42 -4.34
N ASP A 35 42.35 49.00 -3.32
CA ASP A 35 41.86 48.92 -1.95
C ASP A 35 40.60 49.77 -1.76
N PRO A 36 39.42 49.16 -1.49
CA PRO A 36 38.20 49.94 -1.32
C PRO A 36 38.22 50.84 -0.09
N ALA A 37 39.09 50.58 0.90
CA ALA A 37 39.21 51.41 2.10
C ALA A 37 40.10 52.64 1.87
N THR A 38 41.26 52.45 1.23
CA THR A 38 42.26 53.52 1.04
C THR A 38 42.21 54.16 -0.34
N MET A 39 41.52 53.53 -1.31
CA MET A 39 41.52 53.88 -2.74
C MET A 39 42.91 53.83 -3.40
N LEU A 40 43.86 53.09 -2.81
CA LEU A 40 45.17 52.85 -3.41
C LEU A 40 45.11 51.74 -4.45
N VAL A 41 45.77 51.95 -5.59
CA VAL A 41 45.93 50.95 -6.63
C VAL A 41 47.00 49.93 -6.21
N GLU A 42 46.62 48.68 -6.03
CA GLU A 42 47.49 47.61 -5.54
C GLU A 42 48.09 46.76 -6.67
N GLN A 43 47.34 46.54 -7.74
CA GLN A 43 47.80 45.81 -8.93
C GLN A 43 47.24 46.44 -10.19
N VAL A 44 47.97 46.29 -11.29
CA VAL A 44 47.56 46.78 -12.62
C VAL A 44 47.91 45.78 -13.71
N ALA A 45 47.15 45.77 -14.81
CA ALA A 45 47.47 45.01 -16.02
C ALA A 45 46.91 45.69 -17.28
N GLY A 46 47.43 45.31 -18.45
CA GLY A 46 46.90 45.71 -19.76
C GLY A 46 47.39 47.06 -20.30
N ASP A 47 46.62 47.67 -21.19
CA ASP A 47 46.95 48.95 -21.84
C ASP A 47 46.66 50.16 -20.94
N THR A 48 47.43 50.29 -19.85
CA THR A 48 47.26 51.43 -18.93
C THR A 48 47.69 52.74 -19.57
N LEU A 49 48.71 52.73 -20.43
CA LEU A 49 49.20 53.95 -21.07
C LEU A 49 48.16 54.52 -22.04
N GLY A 50 47.53 53.67 -22.85
CA GLY A 50 46.52 54.10 -23.79
C GLY A 50 45.20 54.52 -23.13
N LEU A 51 44.73 53.77 -22.13
CA LEU A 51 43.41 54.00 -21.52
C LEU A 51 43.45 55.01 -20.37
N PHE A 52 44.57 55.10 -19.66
CA PHE A 52 44.74 55.96 -18.49
C PHE A 52 45.80 57.07 -18.66
N GLY A 53 46.58 57.05 -19.75
CA GLY A 53 47.66 58.02 -19.98
C GLY A 53 48.89 57.81 -19.09
N ARG A 54 48.96 56.70 -18.34
CA ARG A 54 50.03 56.39 -17.37
C ARG A 54 50.53 54.97 -17.51
N ASP A 55 51.82 54.77 -17.36
CA ASP A 55 52.43 53.44 -17.36
C ASP A 55 52.07 52.66 -16.08
N ALA A 56 52.02 51.33 -16.20
CA ALA A 56 51.66 50.43 -15.11
C ALA A 56 52.54 50.60 -13.85
N ALA A 57 53.84 50.84 -14.04
CA ALA A 57 54.77 51.01 -12.92
C ALA A 57 54.49 52.29 -12.13
N SER A 58 54.08 53.36 -12.80
CA SER A 58 53.67 54.61 -12.15
C SER A 58 52.37 54.45 -11.36
N LEU A 59 51.39 53.68 -11.85
CA LEU A 59 50.06 53.57 -11.23
C LEU A 59 50.05 52.72 -9.95
N THR A 60 50.95 51.76 -9.83
CA THR A 60 50.98 50.87 -8.66
C THR A 60 51.39 51.66 -7.40
N GLY A 61 50.55 51.61 -6.36
CA GLY A 61 50.72 52.34 -5.11
C GLY A 61 50.25 53.80 -5.15
N GLN A 62 49.69 54.29 -6.27
CA GLN A 62 49.08 55.62 -6.35
C GLN A 62 47.65 55.63 -5.80
N ASP A 63 47.21 56.81 -5.36
CA ASP A 63 45.81 57.05 -5.00
C ASP A 63 44.98 57.18 -6.28
N LEU A 64 43.84 56.49 -6.33
CA LEU A 64 42.91 56.58 -7.45
C LEU A 64 42.41 58.02 -7.68
N ALA A 65 42.49 58.90 -6.69
CA ALA A 65 42.22 60.35 -6.81
C ALA A 65 43.17 61.09 -7.74
N ASP A 66 44.37 60.56 -7.98
CA ASP A 66 45.30 61.13 -8.95
C ASP A 66 44.88 60.78 -10.38
N LEU A 67 43.99 59.80 -10.54
CA LEU A 67 43.50 59.31 -11.83
C LEU A 67 42.08 59.78 -12.14
N LEU A 68 41.22 59.75 -11.12
CA LEU A 68 39.80 60.06 -11.21
C LEU A 68 39.48 61.38 -10.51
N ASN A 69 38.57 62.15 -11.08
CA ASN A 69 38.07 63.37 -10.46
C ASN A 69 37.21 63.09 -9.21
N ALA A 70 36.97 64.13 -8.41
CA ALA A 70 36.26 64.00 -7.14
C ALA A 70 34.83 63.45 -7.26
N GLU A 71 34.12 63.79 -8.35
CA GLU A 71 32.76 63.32 -8.60
C GLU A 71 32.73 61.82 -8.93
N GLN A 72 33.64 61.36 -9.80
CA GLN A 72 33.81 59.95 -10.14
C GLN A 72 34.16 59.11 -8.91
N LEU A 73 35.10 59.58 -8.09
CA LEU A 73 35.47 58.90 -6.85
C LEU A 73 34.32 58.81 -5.86
N GLN A 74 33.56 59.90 -5.69
CA GLN A 74 32.41 59.88 -4.80
C GLN A 74 31.37 58.86 -5.29
N ARG A 75 31.13 58.80 -6.60
CA ARG A 75 30.22 57.83 -7.20
C ARG A 75 30.67 56.38 -6.97
N LEU A 76 31.97 56.10 -7.07
CA LEU A 76 32.53 54.78 -6.74
C LEU A 76 32.36 54.44 -5.26
N ARG A 77 32.58 55.40 -4.35
CA ARG A 77 32.36 55.21 -2.91
C ARG A 77 30.89 54.94 -2.59
N ASP A 78 29.98 55.69 -3.19
CA ASP A 78 28.53 55.49 -3.01
C ASP A 78 28.11 54.10 -3.53
N LEU A 79 28.71 53.64 -4.63
CA LEU A 79 28.47 52.31 -5.19
C LEU A 79 28.94 51.18 -4.26
N LEU A 80 30.13 51.33 -3.66
CA LEU A 80 30.67 50.42 -2.65
C LEU A 80 29.79 50.35 -1.38
N GLN A 81 29.17 51.46 -1.00
CA GLN A 81 28.28 51.51 0.17
C GLN A 81 26.88 50.97 -0.11
N SER A 82 26.39 51.13 -1.34
CA SER A 82 25.00 50.79 -1.72
C SER A 82 24.83 49.40 -2.32
N SER A 83 25.90 48.70 -2.67
CA SER A 83 25.86 47.40 -3.37
C SER A 83 26.96 46.47 -2.88
N SER A 84 26.68 45.16 -2.88
CA SER A 84 27.70 44.14 -2.56
C SER A 84 28.76 43.98 -3.63
N LEU A 85 28.50 44.42 -4.88
CA LEU A 85 29.39 44.26 -6.04
C LEU A 85 29.94 42.85 -6.23
N ALA A 86 29.20 41.84 -5.76
CA ALA A 86 29.57 40.42 -5.90
C ALA A 86 29.59 39.97 -7.37
N ARG A 87 28.96 40.73 -8.27
CA ARG A 87 29.01 40.55 -9.73
C ARG A 87 29.44 41.86 -10.39
N PRO A 88 30.06 41.82 -11.58
CA PRO A 88 30.43 43.00 -12.34
C PRO A 88 29.24 43.93 -12.55
N ARG A 89 29.35 45.13 -12.00
CA ARG A 89 28.41 46.21 -12.27
C ARG A 89 29.00 47.11 -13.34
N HIS A 90 28.23 47.31 -14.39
CA HIS A 90 28.65 48.18 -15.48
C HIS A 90 28.43 49.65 -15.11
N LEU A 91 29.50 50.44 -15.19
CA LEU A 91 29.44 51.89 -15.10
C LEU A 91 29.43 52.42 -16.52
N LEU A 92 28.24 52.77 -17.00
CA LEU A 92 28.08 53.58 -18.21
C LEU A 92 28.23 55.03 -17.76
N ASP A 93 29.47 55.49 -17.70
CA ASP A 93 29.75 56.88 -17.36
C ASP A 93 30.67 57.51 -18.40
N PRO A 94 30.14 58.33 -19.33
CA PRO A 94 30.97 59.12 -20.22
C PRO A 94 31.87 60.11 -19.46
N LEU A 95 31.67 60.30 -18.15
CA LEU A 95 32.57 61.08 -17.31
C LEU A 95 33.78 60.27 -16.86
N LEU A 96 33.78 58.94 -16.76
CA LEU A 96 34.93 58.10 -16.31
C LEU A 96 36.18 58.22 -17.20
N ARG A 97 36.11 59.02 -18.27
CA ARG A 97 37.23 59.38 -19.13
C ARG A 97 38.40 59.90 -18.31
N VAL A 98 39.47 59.11 -18.26
CA VAL A 98 40.74 59.50 -17.68
C VAL A 98 41.58 60.26 -18.71
N VAL A 99 41.45 59.92 -19.99
CA VAL A 99 42.07 60.62 -21.11
C VAL A 99 41.02 61.46 -21.84
N PRO A 100 41.27 62.78 -22.07
CA PRO A 100 40.38 63.64 -22.85
C PRO A 100 40.09 63.04 -24.24
N ASP A 101 38.85 63.14 -24.71
CA ASP A 101 38.38 62.70 -26.04
C ASP A 101 38.42 61.18 -26.33
N ARG A 102 38.82 60.32 -25.39
CA ARG A 102 38.70 58.85 -25.52
C ARG A 102 37.50 58.36 -24.72
N ALA A 103 36.50 57.81 -25.40
CA ALA A 103 35.36 57.18 -24.72
C ALA A 103 35.79 55.79 -24.22
N ILE A 104 35.55 55.52 -22.93
CA ILE A 104 35.89 54.25 -22.31
C ILE A 104 34.68 53.66 -21.62
N ASP A 105 34.70 52.34 -21.50
CA ASP A 105 33.73 51.53 -20.78
C ASP A 105 34.39 50.90 -19.55
N ALA A 106 33.80 51.06 -18.37
CA ALA A 106 34.38 50.53 -17.12
C ALA A 106 33.43 49.62 -16.33
N SER A 107 33.87 48.43 -15.92
CA SER A 107 33.16 47.54 -14.98
C SER A 107 33.85 47.49 -13.65
N VAL A 108 33.05 47.34 -12.59
CA VAL A 108 33.56 47.18 -11.25
C VAL A 108 32.94 45.99 -10.55
N HIS A 109 33.74 45.21 -9.85
CA HIS A 109 33.29 44.16 -8.93
C HIS A 109 34.24 44.04 -7.76
N LEU A 110 33.77 43.41 -6.68
CA LEU A 110 34.63 43.01 -5.57
C LEU A 110 35.08 41.56 -5.78
N SER A 111 36.38 41.32 -5.61
CA SER A 111 36.98 39.99 -5.58
C SER A 111 38.00 39.92 -4.45
N ASP A 112 37.89 38.91 -3.57
CA ASP A 112 38.73 38.75 -2.38
C ASP A 112 38.88 40.03 -1.52
N GLY A 113 37.82 40.85 -1.46
CA GLY A 113 37.81 42.12 -0.74
C GLY A 113 38.55 43.28 -1.43
N ALA A 114 39.09 43.08 -2.63
CA ALA A 114 39.64 44.13 -3.49
C ALA A 114 38.62 44.59 -4.53
N LEU A 115 38.64 45.88 -4.87
CA LEU A 115 37.84 46.46 -5.94
C LEU A 115 38.57 46.27 -7.26
N VAL A 116 38.01 45.44 -8.14
CA VAL A 116 38.52 45.23 -9.49
C VAL A 116 37.80 46.17 -10.45
N ILE A 117 38.56 47.01 -11.15
CA ILE A 117 38.08 47.93 -12.18
C ILE A 117 38.63 47.47 -13.52
N GLU A 118 37.76 47.09 -14.45
CA GLU A 118 38.11 46.68 -15.81
C GLU A 118 37.70 47.77 -16.78
N VAL A 119 38.61 48.17 -17.67
CA VAL A 119 38.40 49.28 -18.61
C VAL A 119 38.72 48.85 -20.03
N GLU A 120 37.86 49.20 -20.97
CA GLU A 120 38.00 48.95 -22.39
C GLU A 120 37.63 50.21 -23.20
N ASP A 121 37.99 50.26 -24.47
CA ASP A 121 37.47 51.28 -25.39
C ASP A 121 35.96 51.13 -25.57
N ALA A 122 35.23 52.24 -25.46
CA ALA A 122 33.80 52.25 -25.74
C ALA A 122 33.55 52.41 -27.24
N ASP A 123 32.75 51.50 -27.80
CA ASP A 123 32.23 51.63 -29.17
C ASP A 123 30.85 52.31 -29.14
N LEU A 124 30.84 53.60 -29.42
CA LEU A 124 29.63 54.43 -29.45
C LEU A 124 28.91 54.41 -30.81
N SER A 125 29.43 53.68 -31.80
CA SER A 125 28.89 53.68 -33.17
C SER A 125 27.70 52.75 -33.37
N ASP A 126 27.46 51.82 -32.44
CA ASP A 126 26.41 50.82 -32.54
C ASP A 126 25.01 51.38 -32.22
N ARG A 127 24.02 51.05 -33.07
CA ARG A 127 22.64 51.55 -32.97
C ARG A 127 21.93 51.17 -31.67
N HIS A 128 22.28 50.03 -31.07
CA HIS A 128 21.67 49.53 -29.85
C HIS A 128 22.31 50.12 -28.59
N ALA A 129 23.31 51.01 -28.73
CA ALA A 129 23.88 51.75 -27.60
C ALA A 129 22.86 52.69 -26.92
N VAL A 130 21.82 53.12 -27.66
CA VAL A 130 20.79 54.07 -27.18
C VAL A 130 19.63 53.36 -26.47
N ASP A 131 19.21 52.19 -26.96
CA ASP A 131 18.13 51.39 -26.36
C ASP A 131 18.45 49.88 -26.34
N PRO A 132 19.27 49.43 -25.37
CA PRO A 132 19.59 48.02 -25.20
C PRO A 132 18.37 47.16 -24.82
N LEU A 133 17.36 47.74 -24.16
CA LEU A 133 16.19 47.00 -23.70
C LEU A 133 15.28 46.62 -24.88
N ALA A 134 15.07 47.52 -25.83
CA ALA A 134 14.35 47.20 -27.07
C ALA A 134 15.03 46.05 -27.83
N CYS A 135 16.36 46.02 -27.85
CA CYS A 135 17.10 44.91 -28.48
C CYS A 135 16.80 43.56 -27.82
N VAL A 136 16.75 43.49 -26.48
CA VAL A 136 16.37 42.27 -25.76
C VAL A 136 14.93 41.86 -26.10
N GLN A 137 14.00 42.82 -26.18
CA GLN A 137 12.61 42.54 -26.56
C GLN A 137 12.52 41.93 -27.97
N GLU A 138 13.21 42.51 -28.95
CA GLU A 138 13.29 41.99 -30.32
C GLU A 138 13.88 40.57 -30.39
N MET A 139 14.81 40.23 -29.48
CA MET A 139 15.37 38.88 -29.38
C MET A 139 14.36 37.85 -28.86
N PHE A 140 13.38 38.26 -28.05
CA PHE A 140 12.33 37.38 -27.53
C PHE A 140 11.09 37.30 -28.43
N ASP A 141 10.95 38.18 -29.41
CA ASP A 141 9.81 38.19 -30.32
C ASP A 141 9.66 36.83 -31.04
N GLY A 142 8.47 36.24 -30.92
CA GLY A 142 8.12 34.94 -31.50
C GLY A 142 8.78 33.73 -30.82
N LEU A 143 9.66 33.93 -29.83
CA LEU A 143 10.33 32.84 -29.12
C LEU A 143 9.32 31.99 -28.33
N GLY A 144 8.34 32.63 -27.70
CA GLY A 144 7.26 31.96 -26.96
C GLY A 144 6.33 31.11 -27.84
N ASP A 145 6.22 31.44 -29.14
CA ASP A 145 5.33 30.75 -30.09
C ASP A 145 5.97 29.51 -30.73
N ALA A 146 7.25 29.24 -30.43
CA ALA A 146 7.94 28.07 -30.96
C ALA A 146 7.18 26.77 -30.61
N PRO A 147 6.98 25.84 -31.56
CA PRO A 147 6.17 24.64 -31.34
C PRO A 147 6.85 23.59 -30.44
N ASP A 148 8.17 23.51 -30.47
CA ASP A 148 8.97 22.56 -29.68
C ASP A 148 10.29 23.17 -29.23
N LEU A 149 11.03 22.41 -28.41
CA LEU A 149 12.35 22.82 -27.90
C LEU A 149 13.38 23.05 -29.01
N GLN A 150 13.32 22.29 -30.10
CA GLN A 150 14.25 22.41 -31.23
C GLN A 150 14.09 23.77 -31.91
N ALA A 151 12.86 24.13 -32.25
CA ALA A 151 12.53 25.42 -32.86
C ALA A 151 12.85 26.59 -31.92
N TYR A 152 12.63 26.42 -30.60
CA TYR A 152 12.97 27.40 -29.58
C TYR A 152 14.48 27.70 -29.53
N CYS A 153 15.31 26.66 -29.47
CA CYS A 153 16.76 26.78 -29.48
C CYS A 153 17.31 27.30 -30.83
N GLN A 154 16.71 26.89 -31.95
CA GLN A 154 17.08 27.37 -33.28
C GLN A 154 16.86 28.88 -33.41
N LEU A 155 15.69 29.37 -33.00
CA LEU A 155 15.40 30.79 -33.02
C LEU A 155 16.35 31.56 -32.10
N ALA A 156 16.70 31.04 -30.92
CA ALA A 156 17.69 31.68 -30.06
C ALA A 156 19.07 31.83 -30.71
N ALA A 157 19.55 30.79 -31.41
CA ALA A 157 20.81 30.87 -32.17
C ALA A 157 20.75 31.96 -33.26
N GLU A 158 19.63 32.05 -33.97
CA GLU A 158 19.41 33.07 -35.01
C GLU A 158 19.38 34.49 -34.44
N ARG A 159 18.69 34.69 -33.31
CA ARG A 159 18.59 35.99 -32.62
C ARG A 159 19.93 36.47 -32.10
N VAL A 160 20.68 35.59 -31.42
CA VAL A 160 22.02 35.92 -30.93
C VAL A 160 22.96 36.19 -32.10
N ARG A 161 22.88 35.43 -33.21
CA ARG A 161 23.69 35.73 -34.41
C ARG A 161 23.34 37.09 -35.02
N ALA A 162 22.06 37.41 -35.16
CA ALA A 162 21.61 38.67 -35.74
C ALA A 162 22.07 39.90 -34.92
N VAL A 163 22.11 39.78 -33.59
CA VAL A 163 22.51 40.87 -32.69
C VAL A 163 24.03 40.91 -32.50
N ALA A 164 24.67 39.78 -32.17
CA ALA A 164 26.09 39.73 -31.83
C ALA A 164 27.00 39.69 -33.07
N GLY A 165 26.48 39.33 -34.24
CA GLY A 165 27.19 39.38 -35.53
C GLY A 165 28.35 38.39 -35.67
N TYR A 166 28.28 37.24 -34.97
CA TYR A 166 29.25 36.15 -35.13
C TYR A 166 28.96 35.34 -36.41
N ASP A 167 29.97 34.65 -36.94
CA ASP A 167 29.80 33.88 -38.17
C ASP A 167 28.94 32.64 -37.96
N ARG A 168 29.06 32.05 -36.77
CA ARG A 168 28.34 30.87 -36.32
C ARG A 168 27.88 31.09 -34.88
N VAL A 169 26.64 30.73 -34.59
CA VAL A 169 26.07 30.65 -33.24
C VAL A 169 25.37 29.31 -33.10
N MET A 170 25.64 28.63 -32.00
CA MET A 170 25.17 27.29 -31.72
C MET A 170 24.50 27.25 -30.36
N VAL A 171 23.44 26.46 -30.22
CA VAL A 171 23.00 25.98 -28.91
C VAL A 171 23.66 24.63 -28.68
N TYR A 172 24.63 24.61 -27.79
CA TYR A 172 25.37 23.42 -27.36
C TYR A 172 24.73 22.88 -26.09
N ARG A 173 24.21 21.66 -26.12
CA ARG A 173 23.52 21.02 -24.99
C ARG A 173 24.43 20.00 -24.32
N PHE A 174 24.52 20.03 -22.99
CA PHE A 174 25.21 18.99 -22.25
C PHE A 174 24.33 17.74 -22.09
N MET A 175 24.96 16.58 -22.20
CA MET A 175 24.38 15.26 -22.02
C MET A 175 24.65 14.75 -20.59
N PRO A 176 23.97 13.67 -20.13
CA PRO A 176 24.15 13.16 -18.76
C PRO A 176 25.59 12.75 -18.40
N ASP A 177 26.42 12.42 -19.39
CA ASP A 177 27.84 12.06 -19.24
C ASP A 177 28.79 13.26 -19.39
N ASP A 178 28.26 14.49 -19.35
CA ASP A 178 28.95 15.76 -19.59
C ASP A 178 29.54 15.95 -21.00
N SER A 179 29.34 14.99 -21.93
CA SER A 179 29.55 15.27 -23.35
C SER A 179 28.55 16.34 -23.79
N GLY A 180 28.75 16.92 -24.97
CA GLY A 180 27.73 17.80 -25.49
C GLY A 180 27.52 17.71 -26.98
N TRP A 181 26.40 18.28 -27.38
CA TRP A 181 25.79 18.09 -28.67
C TRP A 181 25.35 19.45 -29.20
N VAL A 182 25.71 19.75 -30.45
CA VAL A 182 25.22 20.95 -31.13
C VAL A 182 23.76 20.72 -31.53
N PHE A 183 22.88 21.16 -30.64
CA PHE A 183 21.43 20.95 -30.73
C PHE A 183 20.78 21.88 -31.75
N ALA A 184 21.26 23.10 -31.89
CA ALA A 184 20.76 24.05 -32.89
C ALA A 184 21.91 24.94 -33.41
N GLU A 185 21.77 25.46 -34.63
CA GLU A 185 22.85 26.21 -35.28
C GLU A 185 22.32 27.29 -36.25
N ALA A 186 22.88 28.49 -36.15
CA ALA A 186 22.74 29.57 -37.12
C ALA A 186 24.12 30.00 -37.61
N ARG A 187 24.35 30.04 -38.92
CA ARG A 187 25.69 30.32 -39.49
C ARG A 187 25.63 31.06 -40.83
N ASN A 188 26.77 31.60 -41.27
CA ASN A 188 26.96 32.01 -42.66
C ASN A 188 26.87 30.78 -43.59
N ALA A 189 26.38 30.97 -44.81
CA ALA A 189 26.14 29.89 -45.76
C ALA A 189 27.42 29.12 -46.14
N ASP A 190 28.56 29.80 -46.16
CA ASP A 190 29.83 29.29 -46.71
C ASP A 190 30.67 28.47 -45.70
N ILE A 191 30.19 28.28 -44.47
CA ILE A 191 30.93 27.61 -43.40
C ILE A 191 30.35 26.21 -43.16
N THR A 192 31.19 25.19 -42.99
CA THR A 192 30.76 23.80 -42.70
C THR A 192 29.86 23.73 -41.46
N PRO A 193 28.69 23.07 -41.51
CA PRO A 193 27.80 22.96 -40.36
C PRO A 193 28.40 22.11 -39.23
N PHE A 194 28.14 22.49 -37.99
CA PHE A 194 28.42 21.66 -36.81
C PHE A 194 27.15 21.09 -36.18
N LEU A 195 25.97 21.43 -36.73
CA LEU A 195 24.70 20.84 -36.32
C LEU A 195 24.81 19.32 -36.23
N ASP A 196 24.30 18.76 -35.13
CA ASP A 196 24.31 17.34 -34.79
C ASP A 196 25.67 16.72 -34.43
N LEU A 197 26.76 17.49 -34.45
CA LEU A 197 28.05 17.02 -33.95
C LEU A 197 28.07 16.93 -32.42
N HIS A 198 28.67 15.84 -31.93
CA HIS A 198 28.95 15.56 -30.53
C HIS A 198 30.41 15.84 -30.19
N TYR A 199 30.65 16.25 -28.95
CA TYR A 199 31.93 16.67 -28.43
C TYR A 199 32.15 16.05 -27.04
N PRO A 200 33.33 15.47 -26.76
CA PRO A 200 33.58 14.79 -25.49
C PRO A 200 33.61 15.77 -24.31
N ALA A 201 33.32 15.27 -23.12
CA ALA A 201 33.31 16.05 -21.88
C ALA A 201 34.64 16.77 -21.57
N SER A 202 35.75 16.29 -22.15
CA SER A 202 37.09 16.88 -22.02
C SER A 202 37.24 18.24 -22.71
N ASP A 203 36.41 18.55 -23.71
CA ASP A 203 36.53 19.81 -24.46
C ASP A 203 36.11 21.03 -23.61
N ILE A 204 35.19 20.80 -22.67
CA ILE A 204 34.78 21.78 -21.66
C ILE A 204 34.91 21.11 -20.30
N PRO A 205 36.10 21.13 -19.67
CA PRO A 205 36.39 20.35 -18.47
C PRO A 205 35.64 20.88 -17.23
N LYS A 206 35.64 20.12 -16.13
CA LYS A 206 34.70 20.32 -15.02
C LYS A 206 34.84 21.69 -14.35
N GLN A 207 36.05 22.18 -14.18
CA GLN A 207 36.36 23.51 -13.64
C GLN A 207 35.85 24.64 -14.55
N ALA A 208 35.89 24.45 -15.87
CA ALA A 208 35.30 25.41 -16.81
C ALA A 208 33.77 25.42 -16.71
N ARG A 209 33.12 24.24 -16.66
CA ARG A 209 31.66 24.14 -16.44
C ARG A 209 31.23 24.80 -15.13
N THR A 210 32.03 24.63 -14.07
CA THR A 210 31.79 25.27 -12.77
C THR A 210 31.91 26.78 -12.86
N LEU A 211 32.94 27.29 -13.55
CA LEU A 211 33.12 28.72 -13.73
C LEU A 211 31.99 29.36 -14.55
N TYR A 212 31.43 28.65 -15.53
CA TYR A 212 30.28 29.10 -16.32
C TYR A 212 28.97 29.20 -15.53
N LEU A 213 28.89 28.59 -14.34
CA LEU A 213 27.78 28.82 -13.40
C LEU A 213 27.94 30.13 -12.62
N THR A 214 29.19 30.57 -12.43
CA THR A 214 29.55 31.80 -11.73
C THR A 214 29.52 33.03 -12.66
N SER A 215 30.09 32.90 -13.86
CA SER A 215 30.09 33.93 -14.90
C SER A 215 29.40 33.41 -16.16
N TRP A 216 28.27 34.03 -16.50
CA TRP A 216 27.36 33.52 -17.54
C TRP A 216 27.74 33.98 -18.95
N LEU A 217 28.70 34.88 -19.07
CA LEU A 217 29.21 35.36 -20.34
C LEU A 217 30.73 35.26 -20.36
N ARG A 218 31.27 34.67 -21.43
CA ARG A 218 32.72 34.63 -21.67
C ARG A 218 33.01 35.07 -23.09
N LEU A 219 34.02 35.90 -23.27
CA LEU A 219 34.49 36.38 -24.57
C LEU A 219 35.97 36.08 -24.78
N ILE A 220 36.34 35.80 -26.02
CA ILE A 220 37.70 35.67 -26.53
C ILE A 220 37.71 36.51 -27.80
N THR A 221 38.39 37.66 -27.77
CA THR A 221 38.29 38.65 -28.86
C THR A 221 39.20 38.33 -30.04
N GLU A 222 40.30 37.64 -29.75
CA GLU A 222 41.27 37.12 -30.70
C GLU A 222 41.96 35.93 -30.02
N VAL A 223 42.39 34.91 -30.77
CA VAL A 223 43.07 33.73 -30.21
C VAL A 223 44.57 33.98 -30.08
N ASP A 224 45.13 34.74 -31.02
CA ASP A 224 46.55 35.02 -31.15
C ASP A 224 46.92 36.37 -30.50
N TYR A 225 46.92 36.39 -29.16
CA TYR A 225 47.38 37.54 -28.37
C TYR A 225 48.49 37.18 -27.38
N THR A 226 49.18 38.21 -26.90
CA THR A 226 50.11 38.12 -25.75
C THR A 226 49.36 38.53 -24.48
N PRO A 227 49.20 37.65 -23.47
CA PRO A 227 48.54 38.01 -22.22
C PRO A 227 49.27 39.16 -21.50
N ALA A 228 48.51 40.08 -20.93
CA ALA A 228 49.06 41.18 -20.14
C ALA A 228 49.08 40.79 -18.64
N PRO A 229 50.26 40.58 -18.03
CA PRO A 229 50.35 40.10 -16.64
C PRO A 229 49.93 41.18 -15.63
N LEU A 230 49.38 40.73 -14.49
CA LEU A 230 49.18 41.57 -13.32
C LEU A 230 50.52 41.94 -12.69
N LEU A 231 50.67 43.22 -12.37
CA LEU A 231 51.85 43.80 -11.73
C LEU A 231 51.45 44.47 -10.42
N PRO A 232 51.96 44.00 -9.26
CA PRO A 232 52.63 42.71 -9.05
C PRO A 232 51.69 41.51 -9.29
N SER A 233 52.24 40.32 -9.53
CA SER A 233 51.45 39.11 -9.86
C SER A 233 50.66 38.52 -8.69
N ILE A 234 51.09 38.81 -7.46
CA ILE A 234 50.40 38.44 -6.22
C ILE A 234 49.81 39.70 -5.61
N ASN A 235 48.57 39.60 -5.13
CA ASN A 235 47.92 40.73 -4.50
C ASN A 235 48.67 41.09 -3.20
N PRO A 236 49.16 42.34 -3.05
CA PRO A 236 49.93 42.76 -1.87
C PRO A 236 49.20 42.62 -0.53
N ARG A 237 47.86 42.65 -0.55
CA ARG A 237 47.00 42.60 0.64
C ARG A 237 46.69 41.17 1.06
N SER A 238 46.23 40.35 0.13
CA SER A 238 45.83 38.96 0.43
C SER A 238 47.01 37.99 0.46
N GLY A 239 48.12 38.33 -0.20
CA GLY A 239 49.26 37.41 -0.39
C GLY A 239 48.94 36.23 -1.31
N LEU A 240 47.80 36.27 -2.01
CA LEU A 240 47.33 35.24 -2.93
C LEU A 240 47.17 35.82 -4.35
N PRO A 241 47.16 34.98 -5.39
CA PRO A 241 46.70 35.39 -6.73
C PRO A 241 45.27 35.94 -6.66
N LEU A 242 44.97 36.94 -7.47
CA LEU A 242 43.62 37.52 -7.56
C LEU A 242 42.65 36.50 -8.18
N ASP A 243 41.53 36.19 -7.52
CA ASP A 243 40.44 35.45 -8.17
C ASP A 243 39.77 36.33 -9.24
N MET A 244 39.86 35.88 -10.49
CA MET A 244 39.34 36.56 -11.68
C MET A 244 38.07 35.89 -12.20
N SER A 245 37.37 35.08 -11.40
CA SER A 245 36.18 34.32 -11.81
C SER A 245 35.11 35.17 -12.51
N HIS A 246 34.93 36.42 -12.05
CA HIS A 246 33.98 37.39 -12.60
C HIS A 246 34.59 38.38 -13.60
N ALA A 247 35.92 38.39 -13.76
CA ALA A 247 36.58 39.33 -14.65
C ALA A 247 36.33 38.97 -16.12
N THR A 248 35.87 39.96 -16.89
CA THR A 248 35.58 39.79 -18.32
C THR A 248 36.87 39.73 -19.14
N LEU A 249 37.87 40.51 -18.74
CA LEU A 249 39.19 40.58 -19.37
C LEU A 249 40.12 39.45 -18.93
N ARG A 250 39.69 38.52 -18.06
CA ARG A 250 40.53 37.40 -17.60
C ARG A 250 41.19 36.67 -18.79
N ASP A 251 42.46 36.28 -18.66
CA ASP A 251 43.14 35.46 -19.66
C ASP A 251 42.48 34.08 -19.84
N VAL A 252 42.67 33.48 -21.00
CA VAL A 252 42.14 32.16 -21.37
C VAL A 252 43.24 31.12 -21.21
N SER A 253 42.88 29.90 -20.79
CA SER A 253 43.80 28.76 -20.84
C SER A 253 44.44 28.66 -22.24
N PRO A 254 45.78 28.59 -22.35
CA PRO A 254 46.43 28.47 -23.65
C PRO A 254 46.07 27.18 -24.39
N ILE A 255 45.62 26.13 -23.67
CA ILE A 255 45.11 24.90 -24.27
C ILE A 255 43.83 25.19 -25.06
N HIS A 256 42.91 25.96 -24.49
CA HIS A 256 41.67 26.33 -25.19
C HIS A 256 41.92 27.28 -26.37
N ARG A 257 42.93 28.15 -26.27
CA ARG A 257 43.37 28.98 -27.41
C ARG A 257 43.89 28.13 -28.57
N GLU A 258 44.71 27.13 -28.29
CA GLU A 258 45.18 26.17 -29.30
C GLU A 258 44.02 25.37 -29.90
N TYR A 259 43.01 25.02 -29.09
CA TYR A 259 41.81 24.31 -29.54
C TYR A 259 41.02 25.14 -30.56
N LEU A 260 40.77 26.42 -30.28
CA LEU A 260 40.11 27.33 -31.20
C LEU A 260 40.91 27.54 -32.48
N ARG A 261 42.24 27.67 -32.38
CA ARG A 261 43.13 27.78 -33.54
C ARG A 261 43.03 26.56 -34.46
N ASN A 262 43.04 25.35 -33.89
CA ASN A 262 42.87 24.10 -34.64
C ASN A 262 41.50 24.01 -35.32
N MET A 263 40.47 24.68 -34.77
CA MET A 263 39.12 24.76 -35.34
C MET A 263 38.97 25.87 -36.40
N GLY A 264 39.99 26.72 -36.59
CA GLY A 264 39.93 27.88 -37.48
C GLY A 264 39.11 29.04 -36.92
N VAL A 265 38.89 29.08 -35.61
CA VAL A 265 38.14 30.13 -34.91
C VAL A 265 39.14 31.10 -34.28
N ASP A 266 38.95 32.40 -34.49
CA ASP A 266 39.82 33.45 -33.95
C ASP A 266 39.12 34.29 -32.88
N ALA A 267 37.79 34.39 -32.89
CA ALA A 267 37.04 34.97 -31.79
C ALA A 267 35.88 34.07 -31.35
N SER A 268 35.60 34.05 -30.06
CA SER A 268 34.58 33.20 -29.46
C SER A 268 33.81 33.92 -28.37
N MET A 269 32.53 33.64 -28.25
CA MET A 269 31.70 34.07 -27.13
C MET A 269 30.78 32.93 -26.69
N SER A 270 30.62 32.73 -25.39
CA SER A 270 29.67 31.76 -24.86
C SER A 270 28.73 32.39 -23.84
N ILE A 271 27.45 32.06 -23.92
CA ILE A 271 26.41 32.44 -22.95
C ILE A 271 25.93 31.16 -22.25
N SER A 272 25.95 31.13 -20.92
CA SER A 272 25.50 29.98 -20.14
C SER A 272 23.97 29.83 -20.19
N ILE A 273 23.49 28.60 -20.39
CA ILE A 273 22.08 28.24 -20.25
C ILE A 273 21.92 27.43 -18.97
N ILE A 274 21.12 27.92 -18.03
CA ILE A 274 20.97 27.35 -16.70
C ILE A 274 19.60 26.69 -16.56
N PHE A 275 19.56 25.49 -15.98
CA PHE A 275 18.33 24.79 -15.60
C PHE A 275 18.52 24.19 -14.19
N GLU A 276 17.65 24.55 -13.24
CA GLU A 276 17.70 24.05 -11.85
C GLU A 276 19.07 24.22 -11.18
N GLY A 277 19.72 25.36 -11.44
CA GLY A 277 21.05 25.68 -10.90
C GLY A 277 22.20 24.88 -11.51
N ARG A 278 21.95 24.09 -12.56
CA ARG A 278 22.96 23.33 -13.30
C ARG A 278 23.15 23.92 -14.69
N LEU A 279 24.33 23.70 -15.26
CA LEU A 279 24.67 24.13 -16.61
C LEU A 279 24.01 23.18 -17.60
N TRP A 280 22.92 23.61 -18.21
CA TRP A 280 22.16 22.81 -19.19
C TRP A 280 22.84 22.81 -20.56
N GLY A 281 23.43 23.94 -20.92
CA GLY A 281 24.07 24.14 -22.20
C GLY A 281 24.74 25.50 -22.31
N LEU A 282 25.21 25.82 -23.52
CA LEU A 282 25.82 27.09 -23.88
C LEU A 282 25.23 27.58 -25.20
N ILE A 283 25.03 28.89 -25.33
CA ILE A 283 24.96 29.52 -26.65
C ILE A 283 26.39 29.89 -27.03
N ALA A 284 27.02 29.09 -27.89
CA ALA A 284 28.41 29.22 -28.30
C ALA A 284 28.53 29.90 -29.66
N CYS A 285 29.32 30.95 -29.75
CA CYS A 285 29.48 31.81 -30.91
C CYS A 285 30.92 31.77 -31.40
N HIS A 286 31.14 31.59 -32.70
CA HIS A 286 32.47 31.55 -33.32
C HIS A 286 32.57 32.56 -34.46
N HIS A 287 33.74 33.18 -34.59
CA HIS A 287 34.11 34.09 -35.68
C HIS A 287 35.51 33.75 -36.19
N HIS A 288 35.73 33.85 -37.50
CA HIS A 288 37.00 33.45 -38.13
C HIS A 288 38.06 34.56 -38.14
N THR A 289 37.67 35.77 -37.74
CA THR A 289 38.57 36.92 -37.56
C THR A 289 38.43 37.49 -36.16
N PRO A 290 39.36 38.36 -35.71
CA PRO A 290 39.20 39.03 -34.43
C PRO A 290 37.87 39.78 -34.36
N ARG A 291 37.19 39.66 -33.21
CA ARG A 291 35.92 40.34 -32.97
C ARG A 291 35.82 40.80 -31.53
N ARG A 292 35.58 42.09 -31.37
CA ARG A 292 35.24 42.68 -30.07
C ARG A 292 33.76 42.98 -30.07
N LEU A 293 33.03 42.36 -29.15
CA LEU A 293 31.62 42.69 -28.96
C LEU A 293 31.53 43.95 -28.09
N PRO A 294 30.83 45.01 -28.53
CA PRO A 294 30.58 46.19 -27.70
C PRO A 294 29.88 45.82 -26.40
N ARG A 295 30.14 46.60 -25.36
CA ARG A 295 29.74 46.23 -24.00
C ARG A 295 28.24 46.21 -23.78
N HIS A 296 27.49 47.16 -24.34
CA HIS A 296 26.03 47.14 -24.24
C HIS A 296 25.46 45.86 -24.85
N LEU A 297 26.02 45.37 -25.97
CA LEU A 297 25.61 44.10 -26.57
C LEU A 297 25.98 42.87 -25.72
N ARG A 298 27.08 42.92 -24.96
CA ARG A 298 27.41 41.90 -23.96
C ARG A 298 26.31 41.80 -22.90
N GLY A 299 25.89 42.94 -22.36
CA GLY A 299 24.80 43.02 -21.39
C GLY A 299 23.46 42.54 -21.97
N VAL A 300 23.16 42.87 -23.23
CA VAL A 300 22.00 42.35 -23.96
C VAL A 300 22.07 40.82 -24.06
N CYS A 301 23.20 40.26 -24.46
CA CYS A 301 23.39 38.82 -24.60
C CYS A 301 23.29 38.09 -23.25
N GLU A 302 23.87 38.65 -22.18
CA GLU A 302 23.79 38.07 -20.83
C GLU A 302 22.35 38.11 -20.28
N LEU A 303 21.63 39.23 -20.45
CA LEU A 303 20.23 39.35 -20.06
C LEU A 303 19.34 38.41 -20.88
N PHE A 304 19.59 38.31 -22.19
CA PHE A 304 18.92 37.34 -23.06
C PHE A 304 19.15 35.91 -22.57
N GLY A 305 20.40 35.51 -22.30
CA GLY A 305 20.71 34.18 -21.77
C GLY A 305 20.01 33.88 -20.44
N SER A 306 19.93 34.88 -19.56
CA SER A 306 19.23 34.78 -18.27
C SER A 306 17.73 34.55 -18.44
N MET A 307 17.08 35.36 -19.26
CA MET A 307 15.64 35.24 -19.54
C MET A 307 15.32 33.97 -20.36
N PHE A 308 16.22 33.60 -21.28
CA PHE A 308 16.11 32.40 -22.10
C PHE A 308 16.14 31.15 -21.22
N SER A 309 17.07 31.10 -20.27
CA SER A 309 17.18 30.03 -19.27
C SER A 309 15.91 29.91 -18.43
N LEU A 310 15.35 31.03 -17.98
CA LEU A 310 14.10 31.04 -17.21
C LEU A 310 12.90 30.53 -18.03
N GLN A 311 12.73 31.00 -19.27
CA GLN A 311 11.64 30.54 -20.14
C GLN A 311 11.80 29.07 -20.55
N LEU A 312 13.04 28.63 -20.77
CA LEU A 312 13.37 27.23 -21.00
C LEU A 312 12.94 26.36 -19.81
N GLU A 313 13.25 26.80 -18.59
CA GLU A 313 12.86 26.09 -17.36
C GLU A 313 11.34 25.97 -17.23
N VAL A 314 10.60 27.06 -17.50
CA VAL A 314 9.12 27.04 -17.52
C VAL A 314 8.59 26.04 -18.55
N ARG A 315 9.16 26.03 -19.76
CA ARG A 315 8.70 25.17 -20.84
C ARG A 315 8.97 23.70 -20.56
N LEU A 316 10.19 23.35 -20.16
CA LEU A 316 10.57 21.98 -19.81
C LEU A 316 9.73 21.45 -18.63
N ARG A 317 9.43 22.30 -17.63
CA ARG A 317 8.53 21.94 -16.53
C ARG A 317 7.09 21.71 -16.98
N ALA A 318 6.59 22.53 -17.91
CA ALA A 318 5.25 22.34 -18.46
C ALA A 318 5.15 21.00 -19.21
N GLU A 319 6.13 20.67 -20.04
CA GLU A 319 6.23 19.37 -20.73
C GLU A 319 6.28 18.19 -19.75
N GLN A 320 7.10 18.29 -18.68
CA GLN A 320 7.16 17.28 -17.61
C GLN A 320 5.84 17.14 -16.84
N LEU A 321 5.15 18.25 -16.58
CA LEU A 321 3.85 18.23 -15.87
C LEU A 321 2.77 17.58 -16.73
N GLU A 322 2.71 17.91 -18.03
CA GLU A 322 1.76 17.31 -18.97
C GLU A 322 1.95 15.79 -19.05
N ALA A 323 3.21 15.35 -19.21
CA ALA A 323 3.58 13.93 -19.19
C ALA A 323 3.12 13.24 -17.89
N ARG A 324 3.39 13.85 -16.71
CA ARG A 324 2.94 13.31 -15.41
C ARG A 324 1.42 13.22 -15.29
N LEU A 325 0.67 14.21 -15.80
CA LEU A 325 -0.79 14.20 -15.77
C LEU A 325 -1.36 13.09 -16.68
N LEU A 326 -0.77 12.89 -17.86
CA LEU A 326 -1.15 11.80 -18.77
C LEU A 326 -0.90 10.44 -18.14
N SER A 327 0.30 10.21 -17.57
CA SER A 327 0.60 8.98 -16.83
C SER A 327 -0.39 8.78 -15.68
N ARG A 328 -0.64 9.79 -14.84
CA ARG A 328 -1.58 9.67 -13.71
C ARG A 328 -3.00 9.33 -14.15
N LYS A 329 -3.48 9.90 -15.27
CA LYS A 329 -4.79 9.57 -15.84
C LYS A 329 -4.85 8.12 -16.30
N ALA A 330 -3.80 7.64 -16.97
CA ALA A 330 -3.69 6.25 -17.40
C ALA A 330 -3.61 5.28 -16.20
N LEU A 331 -2.83 5.62 -15.15
CA LEU A 331 -2.79 4.87 -13.90
C LEU A 331 -4.19 4.74 -13.28
N SER A 332 -4.94 5.84 -13.17
CA SER A 332 -6.31 5.80 -12.63
C SER A 332 -7.24 4.89 -13.45
N GLY A 333 -7.08 4.85 -14.78
CA GLY A 333 -7.83 3.94 -15.66
C GLY A 333 -7.49 2.47 -15.40
N ILE A 334 -6.20 2.15 -15.34
CA ILE A 334 -5.69 0.81 -15.03
C ILE A 334 -6.20 0.36 -13.65
N MET A 335 -6.06 1.20 -12.63
CA MET A 335 -6.48 0.85 -11.26
C MET A 335 -7.99 0.63 -11.14
N HIS A 336 -8.81 1.39 -11.89
CA HIS A 336 -10.25 1.19 -11.91
C HIS A 336 -10.64 -0.15 -12.56
N ALA A 337 -10.00 -0.51 -13.67
CA ALA A 337 -10.23 -1.78 -14.34
C ALA A 337 -9.75 -2.98 -13.53
N LEU A 338 -8.64 -2.84 -12.79
CA LEU A 338 -8.13 -3.89 -11.90
C LEU A 338 -9.00 -4.10 -10.65
N ALA A 339 -9.85 -3.13 -10.28
CA ALA A 339 -10.74 -3.27 -9.13
C ALA A 339 -11.93 -4.22 -9.42
N SER A 340 -12.31 -4.43 -10.68
CA SER A 340 -13.48 -5.24 -11.07
C SER A 340 -13.20 -6.73 -11.33
N GLU A 341 -11.93 -7.12 -11.50
CA GLU A 341 -11.54 -8.51 -11.80
C GLU A 341 -11.23 -9.28 -10.52
N ASP A 342 -11.55 -10.57 -10.39
CA ASP A 342 -11.21 -11.36 -9.18
C ASP A 342 -9.73 -11.78 -9.14
N ASP A 343 -9.11 -11.94 -10.31
CA ASP A 343 -7.69 -12.24 -10.48
C ASP A 343 -6.95 -11.00 -11.01
N TYR A 344 -6.01 -10.49 -10.20
CA TYR A 344 -5.20 -9.33 -10.59
C TYR A 344 -4.30 -9.65 -11.81
N GLY A 345 -3.88 -10.90 -11.98
CA GLY A 345 -3.10 -11.34 -13.13
C GLY A 345 -3.90 -11.23 -14.43
N ALA A 346 -5.13 -11.77 -14.43
CA ALA A 346 -6.07 -11.63 -15.53
C ALA A 346 -6.40 -10.15 -15.82
N GLY A 347 -6.59 -9.34 -14.77
CA GLY A 347 -6.84 -7.91 -14.91
C GLY A 347 -5.67 -7.14 -15.52
N LEU A 348 -4.43 -7.46 -15.16
CA LEU A 348 -3.23 -6.85 -15.78
C LEU A 348 -3.14 -7.23 -17.26
N VAL A 349 -3.36 -8.51 -17.58
CA VAL A 349 -3.39 -9.01 -18.95
C VAL A 349 -4.47 -8.30 -19.78
N ALA A 350 -5.66 -8.08 -19.23
CA ALA A 350 -6.73 -7.35 -19.90
C ALA A 350 -6.35 -5.89 -20.23
N GLN A 351 -5.47 -5.28 -19.44
CA GLN A 351 -5.01 -3.89 -19.61
C GLN A 351 -3.65 -3.76 -20.31
N GLN A 352 -3.13 -4.81 -20.95
CA GLN A 352 -1.83 -4.79 -21.64
C GLN A 352 -1.66 -3.61 -22.63
N GLN A 353 -2.72 -3.20 -23.33
CA GLN A 353 -2.68 -2.05 -24.24
C GLN A 353 -2.48 -0.73 -23.46
N GLN A 354 -3.22 -0.53 -22.37
CA GLN A 354 -3.07 0.65 -21.52
C GLN A 354 -1.71 0.68 -20.84
N LEU A 355 -1.15 -0.48 -20.47
CA LEU A 355 0.20 -0.59 -19.90
C LEU A 355 1.27 -0.23 -20.93
N LEU A 356 1.14 -0.65 -22.19
CA LEU A 356 2.04 -0.23 -23.27
C LEU A 356 2.01 1.30 -23.46
N ASP A 357 0.80 1.87 -23.43
CA ASP A 357 0.58 3.29 -23.59
C ASP A 357 0.99 4.09 -22.33
N TYR A 358 0.99 3.49 -21.14
CA TYR A 358 1.25 4.13 -19.85
C TYR A 358 2.65 4.76 -19.75
N ILE A 359 3.69 3.98 -20.06
CA ILE A 359 5.06 4.49 -20.06
C ILE A 359 5.30 5.36 -21.30
N SER A 360 4.66 5.03 -22.43
CA SER A 360 4.73 5.83 -23.65
C SER A 360 4.07 7.22 -23.52
N ALA A 361 3.13 7.38 -22.59
CA ALA A 361 2.42 8.63 -22.31
C ALA A 361 3.19 9.58 -21.37
N GLY A 362 4.20 9.07 -20.65
CA GLY A 362 5.08 9.83 -19.75
C GLY A 362 6.36 10.38 -20.39
N GLY A 363 6.65 9.99 -21.63
CA GLY A 363 7.70 10.56 -22.45
C GLY A 363 7.11 11.54 -23.47
N LEU A 364 7.82 12.65 -23.73
CA LEU A 364 7.57 13.51 -24.88
C LEU A 364 7.32 12.60 -26.09
N ALA A 365 6.15 12.78 -26.72
CA ALA A 365 5.62 11.99 -27.82
C ALA A 365 6.71 11.25 -28.59
N LEU A 366 6.57 9.92 -28.73
CA LEU A 366 7.23 9.14 -29.78
C LEU A 366 7.44 10.03 -31.00
N ARG A 367 8.68 10.46 -31.23
CA ARG A 367 9.03 11.26 -32.41
C ARG A 367 8.44 10.52 -33.60
N VAL A 368 7.74 11.25 -34.46
CA VAL A 368 7.06 10.69 -35.65
C VAL A 368 8.01 9.73 -36.36
N GLY A 369 7.72 8.43 -36.32
CA GLY A 369 8.53 7.38 -36.96
C GLY A 369 9.24 6.39 -36.02
N GLN A 370 9.23 6.54 -34.69
CA GLN A 370 9.75 5.49 -33.79
C GLN A 370 8.77 4.31 -33.65
N THR A 371 9.28 3.10 -33.85
CA THR A 371 8.55 1.84 -33.69
C THR A 371 8.02 1.71 -32.26
N ARG A 372 6.72 1.41 -32.12
CA ARG A 372 6.13 1.07 -30.82
C ARG A 372 6.91 -0.10 -30.22
N GLY A 373 7.43 0.08 -29.01
CA GLY A 373 8.08 -0.98 -28.24
C GLY A 373 7.11 -2.10 -27.86
N GLY A 374 7.50 -2.94 -26.92
CA GLY A 374 6.67 -4.04 -26.43
C GLY A 374 6.44 -3.98 -24.93
N VAL A 375 5.40 -4.63 -24.45
CA VAL A 375 5.15 -4.89 -23.04
C VAL A 375 4.93 -6.39 -22.83
N ALA A 376 5.51 -6.96 -21.79
CA ALA A 376 5.25 -8.33 -21.35
C ALA A 376 4.85 -8.36 -19.88
N ILE A 377 3.91 -9.24 -19.56
CA ILE A 377 3.37 -9.46 -18.23
C ILE A 377 3.62 -10.92 -17.89
N ARG A 378 4.41 -11.17 -16.84
CA ARG A 378 4.63 -12.52 -16.28
C ARG A 378 3.92 -12.59 -14.94
N VAL A 379 2.85 -13.38 -14.86
CA VAL A 379 2.10 -13.60 -13.61
C VAL A 379 1.78 -15.08 -13.46
N ASN A 380 1.96 -15.67 -12.28
CA ASN A 380 1.63 -17.08 -12.01
C ASN A 380 2.23 -18.05 -13.04
N SER A 381 3.47 -17.82 -13.48
CA SER A 381 4.18 -18.56 -14.56
C SER A 381 3.64 -18.41 -15.98
N GLY A 382 2.49 -17.77 -16.19
CA GLY A 382 2.01 -17.39 -17.52
C GLY A 382 2.72 -16.14 -18.02
N ILE A 383 3.00 -16.09 -19.32
CA ILE A 383 3.54 -14.92 -20.01
C ILE A 383 2.49 -14.42 -21.00
N THR A 384 2.25 -13.12 -21.02
CA THR A 384 1.47 -12.47 -22.07
C THR A 384 2.24 -11.26 -22.56
N ALA A 385 2.37 -11.14 -23.87
CA ALA A 385 3.14 -10.10 -24.52
C ALA A 385 2.33 -9.36 -25.58
N LEU A 386 2.62 -8.07 -25.73
CA LEU A 386 2.01 -7.18 -26.72
C LEU A 386 3.08 -6.27 -27.34
N GLY A 387 3.03 -6.10 -28.66
CA GLY A 387 4.01 -5.31 -29.40
C GLY A 387 5.28 -6.11 -29.72
N ASN A 388 6.41 -5.43 -29.89
CA ASN A 388 7.68 -6.08 -30.20
C ASN A 388 8.38 -6.51 -28.90
N THR A 389 8.32 -7.79 -28.57
CA THR A 389 8.94 -8.37 -27.37
C THR A 389 9.86 -9.54 -27.73
N PRO A 390 10.81 -9.91 -26.86
CA PRO A 390 11.48 -11.20 -26.92
C PRO A 390 10.46 -12.36 -26.86
N ASP A 391 10.89 -13.57 -27.22
CA ASP A 391 10.04 -14.76 -27.10
C ASP A 391 9.82 -15.18 -25.64
N ASP A 392 8.85 -16.07 -25.39
CA ASP A 392 8.45 -16.48 -24.04
C ASP A 392 9.60 -17.15 -23.25
N ASP A 393 10.47 -17.91 -23.92
CA ASP A 393 11.63 -18.56 -23.29
C ASP A 393 12.67 -17.51 -22.86
N GLN A 394 12.93 -16.51 -23.70
CA GLN A 394 13.79 -15.38 -23.40
C GLN A 394 13.23 -14.52 -22.26
N ILE A 395 11.92 -14.24 -22.26
CA ILE A 395 11.25 -13.50 -21.20
C ILE A 395 11.33 -14.28 -19.88
N GLY A 396 11.12 -15.59 -19.90
CA GLY A 396 11.26 -16.47 -18.74
C GLY A 396 12.66 -16.41 -18.14
N ALA A 397 13.70 -16.59 -18.95
CA ALA A 397 15.09 -16.52 -18.51
C ALA A 397 15.48 -15.12 -17.97
N LEU A 398 14.97 -14.05 -18.59
CA LEU A 398 15.21 -12.67 -18.16
C LEU A 398 14.56 -12.38 -16.80
N THR A 399 13.32 -12.84 -16.59
CA THR A 399 12.60 -12.64 -15.32
C THR A 399 13.18 -13.48 -14.18
N ASP A 400 13.71 -14.68 -14.47
CA ASP A 400 14.48 -15.45 -13.49
C ASP A 400 15.76 -14.72 -13.05
N TRP A 401 16.46 -14.09 -14.01
CA TRP A 401 17.61 -13.23 -13.72
C TRP A 401 17.22 -11.99 -12.89
N LEU A 402 16.11 -11.33 -13.22
CA LEU A 402 15.59 -10.17 -12.49
C LEU A 402 15.20 -10.52 -11.05
N THR A 403 14.60 -11.70 -10.82
CA THR A 403 14.16 -12.16 -9.50
C THR A 403 15.29 -12.13 -8.47
N LEU A 404 16.52 -12.45 -8.88
CA LEU A 404 17.71 -12.46 -8.01
C LEU A 404 18.26 -11.06 -7.69
N ARG A 405 17.86 -10.03 -8.46
CA ARG A 405 18.43 -8.67 -8.37
C ARG A 405 17.43 -7.62 -7.95
N MET A 406 16.12 -7.89 -8.05
CA MET A 406 15.10 -6.86 -7.87
C MET A 406 15.02 -6.27 -6.47
N GLY A 407 15.48 -7.01 -5.45
CA GLY A 407 15.60 -6.51 -4.09
C GLY A 407 16.55 -5.31 -3.94
N THR A 408 17.54 -5.13 -4.82
CA THR A 408 18.48 -3.99 -4.77
C THR A 408 17.97 -2.73 -5.45
N PHE A 409 16.87 -2.82 -6.21
CA PHE A 409 16.33 -1.72 -7.01
C PHE A 409 14.91 -1.32 -6.59
N GLU A 410 14.52 -1.62 -5.35
CA GLU A 410 13.19 -1.32 -4.80
C GLU A 410 12.02 -1.85 -5.67
N GLY A 411 12.28 -2.87 -6.49
CA GLY A 411 11.32 -3.48 -7.40
C GLY A 411 11.09 -2.77 -8.73
N VAL A 412 11.88 -1.75 -9.11
CA VAL A 412 11.89 -1.15 -10.47
C VAL A 412 13.32 -1.10 -11.01
N TYR A 413 13.55 -1.66 -12.19
CA TYR A 413 14.87 -1.69 -12.85
C TYR A 413 14.77 -1.13 -14.26
N ALA A 414 15.67 -0.24 -14.64
CA ALA A 414 15.71 0.37 -15.96
C ALA A 414 17.12 0.37 -16.53
N THR A 415 17.24 0.04 -17.82
CA THR A 415 18.49 0.10 -18.58
C THR A 415 18.20 0.42 -20.04
N ASP A 416 19.08 1.19 -20.66
CA ASP A 416 19.10 1.47 -22.09
C ASP A 416 19.99 0.49 -22.86
N ARG A 417 20.71 -0.41 -22.16
CA ARG A 417 21.79 -1.26 -22.66
C ARG A 417 21.72 -2.70 -22.12
N LEU A 418 20.55 -3.34 -22.23
CA LEU A 418 20.28 -4.65 -21.63
C LEU A 418 21.35 -5.71 -21.96
N GLY A 419 21.91 -5.70 -23.18
CA GLY A 419 22.96 -6.64 -23.57
C GLY A 419 24.30 -6.50 -22.81
N GLU A 420 24.57 -5.35 -22.18
CA GLU A 420 25.73 -5.16 -21.30
C GLU A 420 25.45 -5.73 -19.90
N ASP A 421 24.24 -5.50 -19.37
CA ASP A 421 23.83 -5.92 -18.03
C ASP A 421 23.45 -7.42 -17.94
N TYR A 422 22.81 -7.92 -18.99
CA TYR A 422 22.37 -9.30 -19.19
C TYR A 422 22.86 -9.80 -20.57
N PRO A 423 24.08 -10.38 -20.65
CA PRO A 423 24.71 -10.78 -21.90
C PRO A 423 23.86 -11.62 -22.88
N PRO A 424 22.96 -12.53 -22.43
CA PRO A 424 22.08 -13.26 -23.34
C PRO A 424 21.14 -12.36 -24.16
N ALA A 425 20.81 -11.15 -23.68
CA ALA A 425 19.99 -10.19 -24.44
C ALA A 425 20.63 -9.68 -25.72
N LYS A 426 21.95 -9.88 -25.92
CA LYS A 426 22.60 -9.58 -27.20
C LYS A 426 21.98 -10.34 -28.38
N ALA A 427 21.36 -11.50 -28.13
CA ALA A 427 20.70 -12.30 -29.17
C ALA A 427 19.41 -11.67 -29.72
N TYR A 428 18.78 -10.76 -28.97
CA TYR A 428 17.52 -10.09 -29.33
C TYR A 428 17.62 -8.57 -29.11
N ALA A 429 18.83 -8.01 -29.30
CA ALA A 429 19.12 -6.59 -29.11
C ALA A 429 18.24 -5.69 -29.98
N GLU A 430 17.93 -6.10 -31.21
CA GLU A 430 17.05 -5.38 -32.13
C GLU A 430 15.66 -5.10 -31.52
N ILE A 431 15.19 -5.97 -30.62
CA ILE A 431 13.87 -5.91 -29.99
C ILE A 431 13.92 -5.31 -28.58
N ALA A 432 14.92 -5.69 -27.78
CA ALA A 432 15.01 -5.34 -26.37
C ALA A 432 16.43 -4.91 -25.96
N SER A 433 16.95 -3.86 -26.59
CA SER A 433 18.13 -3.16 -26.08
C SER A 433 17.80 -2.34 -24.83
N GLY A 434 16.57 -1.82 -24.73
CA GLY A 434 16.07 -1.14 -23.53
C GLY A 434 15.11 -2.00 -22.75
N LEU A 435 15.24 -1.99 -21.43
CA LEU A 435 14.33 -2.66 -20.50
C LEU A 435 13.94 -1.72 -19.36
N LEU A 436 12.65 -1.60 -19.11
CA LEU A 436 12.09 -1.12 -17.85
C LEU A 436 11.28 -2.27 -17.25
N ALA A 437 11.64 -2.71 -16.05
CA ALA A 437 11.06 -3.86 -15.38
C ALA A 437 10.51 -3.44 -14.02
N MET A 438 9.31 -3.92 -13.70
CA MET A 438 8.63 -3.65 -12.44
C MET A 438 8.17 -4.97 -11.82
N SER A 439 8.49 -5.21 -10.54
CA SER A 439 7.94 -6.33 -9.78
C SER A 439 6.55 -5.97 -9.24
N VAL A 440 5.57 -6.85 -9.44
CA VAL A 440 4.19 -6.66 -8.96
C VAL A 440 4.00 -7.19 -7.53
N SER A 441 4.88 -8.10 -7.10
CA SER A 441 4.83 -8.77 -5.80
C SER A 441 5.94 -8.28 -4.85
N ARG A 442 5.75 -8.48 -3.54
CA ARG A 442 6.77 -8.22 -2.49
C ARG A 442 7.97 -9.16 -2.61
N GLU A 443 7.71 -10.44 -2.82
CA GLU A 443 8.73 -11.39 -3.27
C GLU A 443 8.69 -11.39 -4.80
N PRO A 444 9.71 -10.85 -5.48
CA PRO A 444 9.66 -10.60 -6.92
C PRO A 444 9.52 -11.92 -7.69
N ARG A 445 8.31 -12.21 -8.15
CA ARG A 445 7.96 -13.40 -8.95
C ARG A 445 7.14 -13.00 -10.17
N ASP A 446 6.29 -11.99 -10.00
CA ASP A 446 5.44 -11.46 -11.04
C ASP A 446 5.99 -10.11 -11.53
N PHE A 447 6.00 -9.91 -12.84
CA PHE A 447 6.67 -8.80 -13.50
C PHE A 447 5.80 -8.15 -14.59
N VAL A 448 5.96 -6.84 -14.73
CA VAL A 448 5.62 -6.12 -15.96
C VAL A 448 6.93 -5.58 -16.54
N LEU A 449 7.17 -5.86 -17.81
CA LEU A 449 8.38 -5.50 -18.54
C LEU A 449 7.99 -4.65 -19.75
N TRP A 450 8.67 -3.53 -19.93
CA TRP A 450 8.60 -2.72 -21.14
C TRP A 450 9.92 -2.81 -21.88
N PHE A 451 9.83 -3.02 -23.19
CA PHE A 451 10.97 -3.19 -24.08
C PHE A 451 11.04 -2.06 -25.09
N ARG A 452 12.25 -1.57 -25.32
CA ARG A 452 12.57 -0.66 -26.41
C ARG A 452 13.54 -1.32 -27.38
N PRO A 453 13.30 -1.19 -28.70
CA PRO A 453 14.19 -1.75 -29.72
C PRO A 453 15.55 -1.07 -29.68
N GLU A 454 16.51 -1.71 -30.34
CA GLU A 454 17.79 -1.07 -30.65
C GLU A 454 17.53 0.17 -31.50
N VAL A 455 18.12 1.28 -31.08
CA VAL A 455 18.30 2.44 -31.93
C VAL A 455 19.76 2.44 -32.31
N VAL A 456 20.03 2.07 -33.57
CA VAL A 456 21.37 2.19 -34.14
C VAL A 456 21.65 3.68 -34.30
N GLU A 457 22.21 4.26 -33.26
CA GLU A 457 22.52 5.68 -33.22
C GLU A 457 23.85 5.90 -33.92
N THR A 458 23.80 6.67 -34.99
CA THR A 458 24.98 7.13 -35.70
C THR A 458 25.38 8.45 -35.07
N VAL A 459 26.21 8.38 -34.03
CA VAL A 459 26.71 9.57 -33.34
C VAL A 459 27.82 10.15 -34.20
N GLN A 460 27.59 11.35 -34.75
CA GLN A 460 28.64 12.10 -35.43
C GLN A 460 29.40 12.90 -34.39
N TRP A 461 30.68 12.59 -34.20
CA TRP A 461 31.58 13.32 -33.33
C TRP A 461 32.36 14.37 -34.14
N GLY A 462 32.62 15.54 -33.54
CA GLY A 462 33.50 16.57 -34.10
C GLY A 462 34.98 16.21 -33.98
N GLY A 463 35.36 15.01 -34.45
CA GLY A 463 36.65 14.35 -34.29
C GLY A 463 36.53 12.97 -33.62
N ASP A 464 37.52 12.09 -33.77
CA ASP A 464 37.53 10.76 -33.14
C ASP A 464 37.61 10.86 -31.59
N PRO A 465 36.58 10.41 -30.83
CA PRO A 465 36.55 10.51 -29.37
C PRO A 465 37.51 9.53 -28.69
N ASN A 466 37.91 8.46 -29.37
CA ASN A 466 38.80 7.43 -28.85
C ASN A 466 40.28 7.76 -29.12
N LYS A 467 40.55 8.76 -29.97
CA LYS A 467 41.92 9.16 -30.29
C LYS A 467 42.52 9.92 -29.09
N PRO A 468 43.58 9.40 -28.45
CA PRO A 468 44.23 10.10 -27.35
C PRO A 468 44.76 11.45 -27.86
N MET A 469 44.50 12.52 -27.10
CA MET A 469 45.06 13.85 -27.36
C MET A 469 46.59 13.74 -27.46
N GLU A 470 47.18 14.24 -28.55
CA GLU A 470 48.59 14.01 -28.87
C GLU A 470 49.53 14.81 -27.95
N VAL A 471 50.69 14.23 -27.62
CA VAL A 471 51.77 14.91 -26.91
C VAL A 471 52.50 15.84 -27.90
N GLY A 472 52.48 17.14 -27.62
CA GLY A 472 53.09 18.16 -28.49
C GLY A 472 54.62 18.27 -28.40
N PRO A 473 55.27 19.05 -29.28
CA PRO A 473 56.72 19.20 -29.36
C PRO A 473 57.38 19.94 -28.17
N ASN A 474 56.61 20.51 -27.24
CA ASN A 474 57.10 21.35 -26.12
C ASN A 474 57.05 20.66 -24.74
N GLY A 475 57.08 19.33 -24.68
CA GLY A 475 57.12 18.54 -23.43
C GLY A 475 55.85 17.74 -23.17
N ILE A 476 55.66 17.23 -21.92
CA ILE A 476 54.47 16.49 -21.47
C ILE A 476 53.27 17.46 -21.35
N ARG A 477 52.81 17.98 -22.48
CA ARG A 477 51.63 18.85 -22.58
C ARG A 477 50.74 18.29 -23.69
N LEU A 478 49.47 18.10 -23.35
CA LEU A 478 48.49 17.61 -24.32
C LEU A 478 48.08 18.76 -25.21
N THR A 479 48.18 18.52 -26.51
CA THR A 479 47.66 19.43 -27.53
C THR A 479 46.21 19.05 -27.81
N PRO A 480 45.28 20.03 -27.90
CA PRO A 480 43.92 19.78 -28.37
C PRO A 480 43.94 19.09 -29.73
N ARG A 481 42.89 18.34 -30.05
CA ARG A 481 42.81 17.61 -31.32
C ARG A 481 43.01 18.55 -32.51
N LYS A 482 43.74 18.06 -33.52
CA LYS A 482 44.07 18.82 -34.74
C LYS A 482 43.00 18.71 -35.83
N SER A 483 42.13 17.70 -35.75
CA SER A 483 41.04 17.50 -36.71
C SER A 483 39.69 17.60 -36.00
N PHE A 484 38.81 18.38 -36.60
CA PHE A 484 37.39 18.50 -36.27
C PHE A 484 36.50 17.94 -37.39
N GLU A 485 37.07 17.12 -38.28
CA GLU A 485 36.29 16.41 -39.29
C GLU A 485 35.31 15.45 -38.62
N ALA A 486 34.10 15.39 -39.16
CA ALA A 486 33.04 14.54 -38.63
C ALA A 486 33.49 13.08 -38.63
N TRP A 487 33.59 12.49 -37.43
CA TRP A 487 33.85 11.07 -37.24
C TRP A 487 32.56 10.38 -36.84
N THR A 488 32.25 9.26 -37.48
CA THR A 488 30.98 8.59 -37.25
C THR A 488 31.18 7.37 -36.37
N GLU A 489 30.57 7.37 -35.20
CA GLU A 489 30.41 6.18 -34.36
C GLU A 489 29.06 5.55 -34.62
N THR A 490 29.04 4.25 -34.88
CA THR A 490 27.79 3.49 -34.88
C THR A 490 27.66 2.79 -33.53
N VAL A 491 26.85 3.35 -32.64
CA VAL A 491 26.55 2.73 -31.35
C VAL A 491 25.45 1.70 -31.56
N ARG A 492 25.71 0.47 -31.13
CA ARG A 492 24.81 -0.68 -31.24
C ARG A 492 24.50 -1.27 -29.86
N GLY A 493 23.40 -2.00 -29.76
CA GLY A 493 22.93 -2.66 -28.54
C GLY A 493 22.38 -1.69 -27.49
N ARG A 494 21.97 -0.49 -27.91
CA ARG A 494 21.35 0.52 -27.05
C ARG A 494 20.01 0.98 -27.59
N SER A 495 19.14 1.39 -26.69
CA SER A 495 17.83 1.99 -26.99
C SER A 495 17.82 3.47 -26.61
N THR A 496 16.73 4.18 -26.92
CA THR A 496 16.50 5.50 -26.32
C THR A 496 16.41 5.39 -24.78
N PRO A 497 17.15 6.21 -24.01
CA PRO A 497 17.14 6.17 -22.55
C PRO A 497 15.74 6.33 -21.94
N TRP A 498 15.48 5.60 -20.85
CA TRP A 498 14.27 5.78 -20.05
C TRP A 498 14.33 7.12 -19.32
N SER A 499 13.27 7.91 -19.44
CA SER A 499 13.22 9.22 -18.77
C SER A 499 13.08 9.04 -17.26
N PRO A 500 13.47 10.02 -16.42
CA PRO A 500 13.14 9.99 -15.00
C PRO A 500 11.63 9.86 -14.74
N SER A 501 10.80 10.45 -15.61
CA SER A 501 9.33 10.33 -15.52
C SER A 501 8.83 8.93 -15.84
N ASP A 502 9.52 8.18 -16.72
CA ASP A 502 9.19 6.77 -17.02
C ASP A 502 9.43 5.89 -15.79
N ASN A 503 10.55 6.12 -15.09
CA ASN A 503 10.91 5.41 -13.86
C ASN A 503 9.94 5.72 -12.72
N ASP A 504 9.64 7.01 -12.50
CA ASP A 504 8.66 7.46 -11.50
C ASP A 504 7.28 6.84 -11.78
N ALA A 505 6.83 6.84 -13.04
CA ALA A 505 5.54 6.25 -13.43
C ALA A 505 5.49 4.74 -13.15
N ALA A 506 6.54 3.99 -13.49
CA ALA A 506 6.62 2.56 -13.15
C ALA A 506 6.59 2.33 -11.64
N PHE A 507 7.29 3.15 -10.86
CA PHE A 507 7.27 3.06 -9.40
C PHE A 507 5.88 3.36 -8.82
N ASP A 508 5.19 4.40 -9.30
CA ASP A 508 3.84 4.76 -8.87
C ASP A 508 2.83 3.65 -9.18
N LEU A 509 2.95 3.02 -10.35
CA LEU A 509 2.14 1.86 -10.72
C LEU A 509 2.41 0.70 -9.75
N ARG A 510 3.67 0.43 -9.43
CA ARG A 510 4.05 -0.64 -8.48
C ARG A 510 3.41 -0.44 -7.12
N VAL A 511 3.53 0.75 -6.55
CA VAL A 511 2.97 1.08 -5.23
C VAL A 511 1.45 0.88 -5.24
N SER A 512 0.79 1.35 -6.30
CA SER A 512 -0.66 1.22 -6.45
C SER A 512 -1.12 -0.24 -6.58
N LEU A 513 -0.38 -1.05 -7.35
CA LEU A 513 -0.67 -2.49 -7.50
C LEU A 513 -0.49 -3.24 -6.18
N LEU A 514 0.59 -2.96 -5.44
CA LEU A 514 0.81 -3.56 -4.12
C LEU A 514 -0.34 -3.24 -3.15
N GLU A 515 -0.87 -2.01 -3.19
CA GLU A 515 -2.02 -1.64 -2.36
C GLU A 515 -3.28 -2.45 -2.73
N VAL A 516 -3.56 -2.66 -4.01
CA VAL A 516 -4.69 -3.51 -4.46
C VAL A 516 -4.51 -4.96 -4.01
N VAL A 517 -3.32 -5.52 -4.19
CA VAL A 517 -3.02 -6.91 -3.77
C VAL A 517 -3.19 -7.05 -2.25
N LEU A 518 -2.69 -6.10 -1.45
CA LEU A 518 -2.83 -6.11 0.01
C LEU A 518 -4.30 -6.04 0.44
N ARG A 519 -5.08 -5.10 -0.13
CA ARG A 519 -6.52 -4.97 0.18
C ARG A 519 -7.29 -6.26 -0.11
N ARG A 520 -6.90 -7.01 -1.16
CA ARG A 520 -7.51 -8.31 -1.50
C ARG A 520 -7.13 -9.41 -0.52
N ILE A 521 -5.86 -9.51 -0.13
CA ILE A 521 -5.42 -10.46 0.89
C ILE A 521 -6.20 -10.24 2.19
N ASP A 522 -6.39 -8.98 2.60
CA ASP A 522 -7.16 -8.62 3.79
C ASP A 522 -8.66 -8.95 3.65
N ALA A 523 -9.23 -8.81 2.46
CA ALA A 523 -10.62 -9.19 2.20
C ALA A 523 -10.83 -10.71 2.28
N ALA A 524 -9.96 -11.48 1.63
CA ALA A 524 -10.00 -12.94 1.65
C ALA A 524 -9.74 -13.52 3.05
N ALA A 525 -8.83 -12.92 3.82
CA ALA A 525 -8.57 -13.31 5.20
C ALA A 525 -9.80 -13.10 6.09
N ARG A 526 -10.52 -11.98 5.92
CA ARG A 526 -11.76 -11.69 6.66
C ARG A 526 -12.87 -12.68 6.33
N GLU A 527 -13.00 -13.07 5.06
CA GLU A 527 -14.01 -14.05 4.65
C GLU A 527 -13.72 -15.45 5.23
N ARG A 528 -12.46 -15.90 5.18
CA ARG A 528 -12.05 -17.17 5.81
C ARG A 528 -12.29 -17.17 7.32
N LEU A 529 -11.98 -16.07 8.00
CA LEU A 529 -12.22 -15.95 9.44
C LEU A 529 -13.72 -16.07 9.77
N ARG A 530 -14.59 -15.43 8.99
CA ARG A 530 -16.05 -15.56 9.17
C ARG A 530 -16.54 -16.98 8.94
N ALA A 531 -16.06 -17.64 7.88
CA ALA A 531 -16.42 -19.03 7.58
C ALA A 531 -15.99 -19.97 8.73
N TRP A 532 -14.77 -19.78 9.25
CA TRP A 532 -14.26 -20.56 10.38
C TRP A 532 -15.07 -20.33 11.66
N GLN A 533 -15.43 -19.09 11.97
CA GLN A 533 -16.29 -18.77 13.13
C GLN A 533 -17.66 -19.43 13.02
N GLN A 534 -18.25 -19.45 11.82
CA GLN A 534 -19.54 -20.11 11.59
C GLN A 534 -19.44 -21.63 11.77
N GLU A 535 -18.38 -22.26 11.26
CA GLU A 535 -18.14 -23.70 11.45
C GLU A 535 -17.98 -24.06 12.93
N GLN A 536 -17.23 -23.28 13.69
CA GLN A 536 -17.05 -23.52 15.13
C GLN A 536 -18.36 -23.43 15.93
N LEU A 537 -19.23 -22.47 15.60
CA LEU A 537 -20.54 -22.35 16.26
C LEU A 537 -21.43 -23.57 15.97
N LEU A 538 -21.42 -24.08 14.73
CA LEU A 538 -22.17 -25.27 14.37
C LEU A 538 -21.65 -26.52 15.08
N MET A 539 -20.33 -26.67 15.20
CA MET A 539 -19.72 -27.80 15.93
C MET A 539 -20.06 -27.76 17.42
N ALA A 540 -20.00 -26.59 18.05
CA ALA A 540 -20.35 -26.44 19.46
C ALA A 540 -21.81 -26.82 19.76
N GLU A 541 -22.75 -26.42 18.89
CA GLU A 541 -24.17 -26.77 19.02
C GLU A 541 -24.42 -28.28 18.80
N LEU A 542 -23.71 -28.90 17.85
CA LEU A 542 -23.79 -30.35 17.62
C LEU A 542 -23.27 -31.14 18.82
N ASP A 543 -22.11 -30.77 19.38
CA ASP A 543 -21.53 -31.43 20.54
C ASP A 543 -22.45 -31.38 21.75
N HIS A 544 -23.06 -30.21 22.00
CA HIS A 544 -24.06 -30.03 23.05
C HIS A 544 -25.25 -30.99 22.87
N ARG A 545 -25.79 -31.11 21.63
CA ARG A 545 -26.92 -32.00 21.33
C ARG A 545 -26.59 -33.48 21.52
N VAL A 546 -25.38 -33.90 21.12
CA VAL A 546 -24.92 -35.28 21.30
C VAL A 546 -24.82 -35.62 22.79
N LYS A 547 -24.20 -34.73 23.58
CA LYS A 547 -24.04 -34.94 25.03
C LYS A 547 -25.40 -34.97 25.76
N ASN A 548 -26.35 -34.12 25.39
CA ASN A 548 -27.71 -34.16 25.94
C ASN A 548 -28.45 -35.46 25.62
N THR A 549 -28.32 -35.97 24.39
CA THR A 549 -28.94 -37.24 23.98
C THR A 549 -28.36 -38.42 24.79
N LEU A 550 -27.04 -38.45 24.99
CA LEU A 550 -26.38 -39.50 25.79
C LEU A 550 -26.80 -39.46 27.26
N ALA A 551 -26.98 -38.28 27.84
CA ALA A 551 -27.46 -38.12 29.22
C ALA A 551 -28.89 -38.69 29.40
N SER A 552 -29.79 -38.41 28.46
CA SER A 552 -31.15 -38.98 28.46
C SER A 552 -31.16 -40.51 28.33
N ILE A 553 -30.25 -41.08 27.52
CA ILE A 553 -30.07 -42.54 27.42
C ILE A 553 -29.60 -43.13 28.76
N GLN A 554 -28.63 -42.50 29.43
CA GLN A 554 -28.15 -42.97 30.73
C GLN A 554 -29.25 -42.94 31.80
N ALA A 555 -30.05 -41.87 31.85
CA ALA A 555 -31.21 -41.78 32.74
C ALA A 555 -32.21 -42.91 32.46
N MET A 556 -32.46 -43.23 31.18
CA MET A 556 -33.33 -44.33 30.78
C MET A 556 -32.81 -45.70 31.29
N VAL A 557 -31.51 -45.93 31.18
CA VAL A 557 -30.84 -47.16 31.64
C VAL A 557 -31.01 -47.31 33.15
N ALA A 558 -30.70 -46.25 33.92
CA ALA A 558 -30.79 -46.27 35.38
C ALA A 558 -32.24 -46.55 35.85
N GLN A 559 -33.23 -45.88 35.26
CA GLN A 559 -34.62 -46.04 35.67
C GLN A 559 -35.23 -47.40 35.27
N THR A 560 -34.83 -47.92 34.11
CA THR A 560 -35.25 -49.25 33.65
C THR A 560 -34.63 -50.34 34.52
N SER A 561 -33.40 -50.16 34.99
CA SER A 561 -32.73 -51.09 35.91
C SER A 561 -33.46 -51.20 37.25
N ARG A 562 -33.85 -50.07 37.86
CA ARG A 562 -34.55 -50.03 39.16
C ARG A 562 -35.90 -50.76 39.16
N SER A 563 -36.59 -50.77 38.02
CA SER A 563 -37.94 -51.33 37.89
C SER A 563 -37.99 -52.77 37.34
N ALA A 564 -36.86 -53.30 36.87
CA ALA A 564 -36.79 -54.63 36.29
C ALA A 564 -36.73 -55.74 37.36
N SER A 565 -37.55 -56.78 37.19
CA SER A 565 -37.57 -57.96 38.07
C SER A 565 -36.58 -59.06 37.68
N SER A 566 -35.94 -58.96 36.51
CA SER A 566 -34.91 -59.89 36.00
C SER A 566 -34.07 -59.24 34.90
N LEU A 567 -32.89 -59.83 34.60
CA LEU A 567 -32.01 -59.37 33.53
C LEU A 567 -32.68 -59.41 32.14
N ALA A 568 -33.54 -60.42 31.89
CA ALA A 568 -34.32 -60.50 30.66
C ALA A 568 -35.38 -59.39 30.58
N ALA A 569 -36.03 -59.06 31.71
CA ALA A 569 -37.00 -57.96 31.77
C ALA A 569 -36.32 -56.60 31.59
N PHE A 570 -35.11 -56.42 32.12
CA PHE A 570 -34.29 -55.21 31.94
C PHE A 570 -33.89 -55.01 30.48
N THR A 571 -33.25 -56.01 29.87
CA THR A 571 -32.76 -55.93 28.47
C THR A 571 -33.90 -55.71 27.47
N HIS A 572 -35.02 -56.40 27.65
CA HIS A 572 -36.19 -56.23 26.78
C HIS A 572 -36.91 -54.90 26.98
N GLY A 573 -36.97 -54.39 28.22
CA GLY A 573 -37.53 -53.07 28.52
C GLY A 573 -36.67 -51.93 27.95
N LEU A 574 -35.35 -52.06 28.06
CA LEU A 574 -34.40 -51.07 27.57
C LEU A 574 -34.37 -51.01 26.04
N ASP A 575 -34.28 -52.15 25.34
CA ASP A 575 -34.26 -52.19 23.87
C ASP A 575 -35.51 -51.54 23.25
N ARG A 576 -36.70 -51.81 23.83
CA ARG A 576 -37.95 -51.21 23.35
C ARG A 576 -37.95 -49.68 23.43
N ARG A 577 -37.47 -49.13 24.54
CA ARG A 577 -37.45 -47.68 24.78
C ARG A 577 -36.39 -46.96 23.96
N ILE A 578 -35.21 -47.55 23.80
CA ILE A 578 -34.18 -47.04 22.90
C ILE A 578 -34.71 -46.97 21.46
N ARG A 579 -35.44 -48.01 21.02
CA ARG A 579 -36.06 -48.01 19.68
C ARG A 579 -37.15 -46.94 19.52
N SER A 580 -37.98 -46.70 20.54
CA SER A 580 -38.98 -45.61 20.50
C SER A 580 -38.32 -44.24 20.43
N MET A 581 -37.32 -43.98 21.29
CA MET A 581 -36.55 -42.74 21.26
C MET A 581 -35.83 -42.55 19.91
N SER A 582 -35.24 -43.60 19.34
CA SER A 582 -34.59 -43.57 18.03
C SER A 582 -35.56 -43.20 16.89
N ARG A 583 -36.81 -43.68 16.93
CA ARG A 583 -37.85 -43.29 15.96
C ARG A 583 -38.22 -41.82 16.07
N ALA A 584 -38.48 -41.34 17.29
CA ALA A 584 -38.78 -39.93 17.52
C ALA A 584 -37.62 -39.01 17.10
N HIS A 585 -36.37 -39.40 17.37
CA HIS A 585 -35.17 -38.71 16.89
C HIS A 585 -35.05 -38.72 15.36
N SER A 586 -35.43 -39.82 14.70
CA SER A 586 -35.41 -39.90 13.24
C SER A 586 -36.43 -38.96 12.60
N LEU A 587 -37.65 -38.86 13.18
CA LEU A 587 -38.67 -37.91 12.75
C LEU A 587 -38.20 -36.46 12.91
N LEU A 588 -37.60 -36.13 14.06
CA LEU A 588 -37.04 -34.80 14.32
C LEU A 588 -35.87 -34.45 13.40
N THR A 589 -35.01 -35.43 13.09
CA THR A 589 -33.90 -35.22 12.15
C THR A 589 -34.41 -34.95 10.74
N GLN A 590 -35.44 -35.68 10.29
CA GLN A 590 -36.07 -35.47 8.98
C GLN A 590 -36.80 -34.11 8.89
N SER A 591 -37.38 -33.64 9.99
CA SER A 591 -38.04 -32.33 10.07
C SER A 591 -37.10 -31.18 10.45
N ARG A 592 -35.78 -31.38 10.37
CA ARG A 592 -34.77 -30.37 10.76
C ARG A 592 -35.00 -29.79 12.17
N TRP A 593 -35.58 -30.57 13.07
CA TRP A 593 -35.92 -30.21 14.44
C TRP A 593 -36.96 -29.08 14.56
N GLU A 594 -37.73 -28.80 13.51
CA GLU A 594 -38.83 -27.81 13.55
C GLU A 594 -40.07 -28.35 14.29
N GLY A 595 -40.23 -29.68 14.36
CA GLY A 595 -41.32 -30.33 15.08
C GLY A 595 -41.74 -31.65 14.43
N VAL A 596 -42.70 -32.36 15.04
CA VAL A 596 -43.24 -33.63 14.53
C VAL A 596 -44.76 -33.59 14.52
N SER A 597 -45.37 -34.03 13.42
CA SER A 597 -46.82 -34.19 13.32
C SER A 597 -47.32 -35.25 14.32
N LEU A 598 -48.29 -34.88 15.15
CA LEU A 598 -48.88 -35.73 16.19
C LEU A 598 -49.50 -37.01 15.60
N ILE A 599 -50.19 -36.89 14.46
CA ILE A 599 -50.80 -38.06 13.82
C ILE A 599 -49.74 -39.04 13.33
N VAL A 600 -48.64 -38.55 12.75
CA VAL A 600 -47.51 -39.37 12.29
C VAL A 600 -46.83 -40.06 13.46
N LEU A 601 -46.62 -39.34 14.56
CA LEU A 601 -46.01 -39.87 15.78
C LEU A 601 -46.84 -41.02 16.38
N ILE A 602 -48.15 -40.81 16.57
CA ILE A 602 -49.03 -41.83 17.15
C ILE A 602 -49.15 -43.05 16.21
N GLN A 603 -49.23 -42.84 14.90
CA GLN A 603 -49.27 -43.94 13.92
C GLN A 603 -48.01 -44.80 14.05
N GLN A 604 -46.82 -44.19 14.02
CA GLN A 604 -45.55 -44.92 14.07
C GLN A 604 -45.36 -45.69 15.37
N GLU A 605 -45.80 -45.16 16.52
CA GLU A 605 -45.71 -45.89 17.79
C GLU A 605 -46.69 -47.07 17.90
N LEU A 606 -47.74 -47.08 17.08
CA LEU A 606 -48.77 -48.13 17.07
C LEU A 606 -48.66 -49.09 15.88
N ASP A 607 -47.74 -48.85 14.94
CA ASP A 607 -47.56 -49.64 13.71
C ASP A 607 -47.44 -51.16 14.00
N ALA A 608 -46.71 -51.53 15.06
CA ALA A 608 -46.51 -52.93 15.46
C ALA A 608 -47.79 -53.66 15.90
N TYR A 609 -48.84 -52.92 16.28
CA TYR A 609 -50.11 -53.47 16.75
C TYR A 609 -51.26 -53.30 15.74
N ARG A 610 -51.05 -52.54 14.66
CA ARG A 610 -52.02 -52.30 13.57
C ARG A 610 -52.08 -53.43 12.54
N ALA A 611 -50.98 -54.13 12.32
CA ALA A 611 -50.87 -55.11 11.23
C ALA A 611 -51.69 -56.40 11.46
N GLU A 612 -52.04 -56.74 12.72
CA GLU A 612 -52.73 -58.00 13.06
C GLU A 612 -54.22 -57.83 13.43
N HIS A 613 -54.68 -56.65 13.85
CA HIS A 613 -56.08 -56.44 14.25
C HIS A 613 -56.60 -55.01 13.96
N ALA A 614 -57.83 -54.85 13.47
CA ALA A 614 -58.52 -53.56 13.21
C ALA A 614 -58.97 -52.83 14.51
N ASN A 615 -58.16 -52.94 15.56
CA ASN A 615 -58.56 -52.72 16.95
C ASN A 615 -58.10 -51.36 17.50
N VAL A 616 -57.65 -50.44 16.64
CA VAL A 616 -57.17 -49.10 17.04
C VAL A 616 -57.82 -48.01 16.18
N THR A 617 -58.53 -47.08 16.81
CA THR A 617 -59.08 -45.87 16.17
C THR A 617 -58.25 -44.65 16.56
N ILE A 618 -57.83 -43.87 15.56
CA ILE A 618 -57.05 -42.63 15.75
C ILE A 618 -57.83 -41.49 15.09
N THR A 619 -58.29 -40.51 15.89
CA THR A 619 -59.10 -39.39 15.38
C THR A 619 -58.68 -38.05 16.00
N GLY A 620 -58.24 -37.10 15.19
CA GLY A 620 -57.96 -35.74 15.63
C GLY A 620 -57.34 -34.89 14.51
N PRO A 621 -57.22 -33.57 14.70
CA PRO A 621 -56.61 -32.67 13.73
C PRO A 621 -55.09 -32.89 13.63
N ASP A 622 -54.47 -32.51 12.51
CA ASP A 622 -53.00 -32.52 12.41
C ASP A 622 -52.40 -31.37 13.22
N VAL A 623 -51.47 -31.68 14.11
CA VAL A 623 -50.86 -30.74 15.07
C VAL A 623 -49.35 -30.97 15.06
N MET A 624 -48.58 -29.90 14.91
CA MET A 624 -47.12 -29.98 14.96
C MET A 624 -46.65 -29.81 16.40
N LEU A 625 -46.08 -30.89 16.97
CA LEU A 625 -45.45 -30.86 18.28
C LEU A 625 -44.03 -30.35 18.19
N LEU A 626 -43.63 -29.47 19.12
CA LEU A 626 -42.25 -29.05 19.27
C LEU A 626 -41.36 -30.21 19.75
N PRO A 627 -40.03 -30.18 19.52
CA PRO A 627 -39.14 -31.32 19.74
C PRO A 627 -39.23 -31.99 21.11
N LYS A 628 -39.22 -31.21 22.21
CA LYS A 628 -39.29 -31.76 23.58
C LYS A 628 -40.63 -32.49 23.84
N ALA A 629 -41.74 -31.88 23.43
CA ALA A 629 -43.07 -32.47 23.57
C ALA A 629 -43.26 -33.71 22.68
N ALA A 630 -42.69 -33.71 21.48
CA ALA A 630 -42.70 -34.88 20.60
C ALA A 630 -41.96 -36.07 21.23
N LEU A 631 -40.76 -35.85 21.78
CA LEU A 631 -39.99 -36.91 22.44
C LEU A 631 -40.72 -37.46 23.68
N ALA A 632 -41.22 -36.58 24.55
CA ALA A 632 -41.92 -36.96 25.76
C ALA A 632 -43.22 -37.73 25.46
N LEU A 633 -44.02 -37.24 24.51
CA LEU A 633 -45.27 -37.89 24.12
C LEU A 633 -45.03 -39.22 23.40
N SER A 634 -43.99 -39.32 22.57
CA SER A 634 -43.62 -40.58 21.90
C SER A 634 -43.36 -41.68 22.93
N LEU A 635 -42.62 -41.39 24.00
CA LEU A 635 -42.36 -42.35 25.07
C LEU A 635 -43.64 -42.69 25.86
N ALA A 636 -44.49 -41.70 26.15
CA ALA A 636 -45.75 -41.95 26.86
C ALA A 636 -46.73 -42.82 26.04
N ILE A 637 -46.89 -42.53 24.75
CA ILE A 637 -47.71 -43.33 23.83
C ILE A 637 -47.12 -44.74 23.66
N HIS A 638 -45.79 -44.86 23.59
CA HIS A 638 -45.12 -46.17 23.52
C HIS A 638 -45.41 -47.04 24.75
N GLU A 639 -45.35 -46.47 25.96
CA GLU A 639 -45.66 -47.19 27.19
C GLU A 639 -47.15 -47.53 27.30
N LEU A 640 -48.06 -46.64 26.89
CA LEU A 640 -49.50 -46.91 26.80
C LEU A 640 -49.79 -48.06 25.83
N ALA A 641 -49.22 -48.03 24.62
CA ALA A 641 -49.36 -49.09 23.62
C ALA A 641 -48.81 -50.43 24.11
N THR A 642 -47.65 -50.42 24.78
CA THR A 642 -47.05 -51.63 25.35
C THR A 642 -47.89 -52.21 26.48
N ASN A 643 -48.48 -51.36 27.34
CA ASN A 643 -49.37 -51.81 28.41
C ASN A 643 -50.66 -52.39 27.85
N ALA A 644 -51.27 -51.73 26.85
CA ALA A 644 -52.44 -52.23 26.16
C ALA A 644 -52.18 -53.61 25.52
N GLY A 645 -51.02 -53.83 24.90
CA GLY A 645 -50.65 -55.10 24.27
C GLY A 645 -50.32 -56.24 25.25
N LYS A 646 -49.75 -55.93 26.43
CA LYS A 646 -49.36 -56.95 27.41
C LYS A 646 -50.44 -57.29 28.42
N TYR A 647 -51.20 -56.29 28.84
CA TYR A 647 -52.08 -56.36 30.01
C TYR A 647 -53.49 -55.80 29.76
N GLY A 648 -53.69 -55.05 28.67
CA GLY A 648 -54.92 -54.30 28.40
C GLY A 648 -55.65 -54.75 27.13
N ALA A 649 -56.36 -53.83 26.49
CA ALA A 649 -57.27 -54.13 25.38
C ALA A 649 -56.61 -54.88 24.20
N LEU A 650 -55.38 -54.53 23.83
CA LEU A 650 -54.71 -55.12 22.66
C LEU A 650 -54.15 -56.53 22.92
N SER A 651 -54.25 -57.05 24.15
CA SER A 651 -53.90 -58.45 24.49
C SER A 651 -55.03 -59.45 24.19
N ALA A 652 -56.26 -58.97 23.91
CA ALA A 652 -57.44 -59.79 23.68
C ALA A 652 -58.02 -59.57 22.27
N ALA A 653 -58.50 -60.63 21.62
CA ALA A 653 -58.98 -60.59 20.24
C ALA A 653 -60.17 -59.63 19.98
N GLY A 654 -60.94 -59.27 21.02
CA GLY A 654 -62.07 -58.34 20.95
C GLY A 654 -61.81 -56.96 21.57
N GLY A 655 -60.59 -56.66 22.00
CA GLY A 655 -60.28 -55.38 22.63
C GLY A 655 -60.03 -54.27 21.61
N HIS A 656 -60.31 -53.04 22.00
CA HIS A 656 -60.22 -51.85 21.18
C HIS A 656 -59.57 -50.68 21.93
N VAL A 657 -58.74 -49.91 21.23
CA VAL A 657 -58.14 -48.66 21.72
C VAL A 657 -58.62 -47.49 20.87
N ASP A 658 -59.28 -46.53 21.50
CA ASP A 658 -59.71 -45.27 20.88
C ASP A 658 -58.81 -44.13 21.35
N ILE A 659 -58.16 -43.47 20.40
CA ILE A 659 -57.26 -42.34 20.65
C ILE A 659 -57.84 -41.11 19.96
N ARG A 660 -58.23 -40.11 20.75
CA ARG A 660 -58.81 -38.88 20.24
C ARG A 660 -58.13 -37.66 20.81
N TRP A 661 -57.96 -36.62 20.00
CA TRP A 661 -57.48 -35.35 20.53
C TRP A 661 -58.16 -34.15 19.88
N GLN A 662 -58.13 -33.05 20.61
CA GLN A 662 -58.54 -31.73 20.16
C GLN A 662 -57.41 -30.75 20.46
N PHE A 663 -57.26 -29.75 19.59
CA PHE A 663 -56.26 -28.70 19.76
C PHE A 663 -56.95 -27.34 19.67
N ASP A 664 -56.76 -26.53 20.71
CA ASP A 664 -57.16 -25.14 20.76
C ASP A 664 -55.89 -24.28 20.89
N PRO A 665 -55.65 -23.29 20.00
CA PRO A 665 -54.46 -22.43 20.06
C PRO A 665 -54.32 -21.60 21.36
N GLN A 666 -55.37 -21.47 22.17
CA GLN A 666 -55.36 -20.79 23.47
C GLN A 666 -55.42 -21.77 24.64
N ALA A 667 -56.20 -22.85 24.54
CA ALA A 667 -56.38 -23.81 25.64
C ALA A 667 -55.40 -25.00 25.60
N GLY A 668 -54.78 -25.28 24.45
CA GLY A 668 -53.78 -26.34 24.27
C GLY A 668 -54.32 -27.63 23.66
N LEU A 669 -53.52 -28.69 23.77
CA LEU A 669 -53.80 -30.02 23.24
C LEU A 669 -54.39 -30.92 24.34
N GLU A 670 -55.59 -31.44 24.12
CA GLU A 670 -56.19 -32.46 24.97
C GLU A 670 -56.26 -33.80 24.20
N LEU A 671 -55.49 -34.79 24.65
CA LEU A 671 -55.45 -36.13 24.10
C LEU A 671 -56.07 -37.13 25.09
N ARG A 672 -56.96 -37.97 24.59
CA ARG A 672 -57.63 -39.03 25.34
C ARG A 672 -57.31 -40.38 24.73
N TRP A 673 -56.88 -41.31 25.57
CA TRP A 673 -56.69 -42.72 25.29
C TRP A 673 -57.74 -43.51 26.06
N GLN A 674 -58.50 -44.35 25.37
CA GLN A 674 -59.53 -45.19 25.98
C GLN A 674 -59.40 -46.63 25.50
N GLU A 675 -59.25 -47.55 26.46
CA GLU A 675 -59.28 -48.98 26.21
C GLU A 675 -60.67 -49.56 26.49
N SER A 676 -61.06 -50.58 25.73
CA SER A 676 -62.30 -51.34 25.93
C SER A 676 -62.15 -52.78 25.43
N GLY A 677 -63.00 -53.71 25.90
CA GLY A 677 -63.03 -55.10 25.40
C GLY A 677 -61.81 -55.97 25.77
N GLY A 678 -60.92 -55.47 26.64
CA GLY A 678 -59.78 -56.19 27.19
C GLY A 678 -60.09 -56.99 28.46
N PRO A 679 -59.10 -57.69 29.04
CA PRO A 679 -59.23 -58.31 30.36
C PRO A 679 -59.49 -57.25 31.46
N PRO A 680 -60.18 -57.61 32.56
CA PRO A 680 -60.48 -56.65 33.63
C PRO A 680 -59.21 -56.12 34.27
N VAL A 681 -59.06 -54.79 34.30
CA VAL A 681 -57.89 -54.11 34.88
C VAL A 681 -58.20 -53.60 36.30
N SER A 682 -57.19 -53.64 37.16
CA SER A 682 -57.25 -53.11 38.54
C SER A 682 -56.05 -52.22 38.80
N LYS A 683 -56.23 -51.19 39.65
CA LYS A 683 -55.14 -50.27 40.02
C LYS A 683 -53.91 -51.05 40.54
N PRO A 684 -52.72 -50.87 39.94
CA PRO A 684 -51.51 -51.58 40.36
C PRO A 684 -51.13 -51.27 41.82
N THR A 685 -50.63 -52.28 42.55
CA THR A 685 -50.12 -52.13 43.93
C THR A 685 -48.71 -51.54 44.01
N ARG A 686 -47.98 -51.49 42.88
CA ARG A 686 -46.67 -50.83 42.74
C ARG A 686 -46.70 -49.89 41.55
N ARG A 687 -46.18 -48.67 41.73
CA ARG A 687 -45.91 -47.74 40.61
C ARG A 687 -44.63 -48.18 39.91
N GLY A 688 -44.75 -48.52 38.63
CA GLY A 688 -43.61 -48.84 37.77
C GLY A 688 -43.16 -47.64 36.97
N PHE A 689 -42.00 -47.74 36.32
CA PHE A 689 -41.46 -46.66 35.48
C PHE A 689 -42.42 -46.22 34.36
N GLY A 690 -43.20 -47.13 33.76
CA GLY A 690 -44.18 -46.78 32.73
C GLY A 690 -45.26 -45.81 33.23
N SER A 691 -45.80 -46.02 34.43
CA SER A 691 -46.75 -45.08 35.04
C SER A 691 -46.11 -43.73 35.41
N THR A 692 -44.83 -43.74 35.82
CA THR A 692 -44.09 -42.52 36.13
C THR A 692 -43.79 -41.70 34.87
N LEU A 693 -43.46 -42.35 33.75
CA LEU A 693 -43.29 -41.67 32.46
C LEU A 693 -44.59 -41.00 32.00
N ILE A 694 -45.71 -41.74 32.06
CA ILE A 694 -47.01 -41.27 31.57
C ILE A 694 -47.55 -40.14 32.44
N GLU A 695 -47.51 -40.25 33.77
CA GLU A 695 -48.11 -39.24 34.68
C GLU A 695 -47.17 -38.06 34.97
N ARG A 696 -45.85 -38.31 35.10
CA ARG A 696 -44.90 -37.33 35.67
C ARG A 696 -43.93 -36.77 34.64
N ALA A 697 -43.23 -37.61 33.88
CA ALA A 697 -42.22 -37.13 32.93
C ALA A 697 -42.85 -36.26 31.82
N LEU A 698 -44.01 -36.69 31.30
CA LEU A 698 -44.75 -35.92 30.31
C LEU A 698 -45.23 -34.57 30.86
N ALA A 699 -45.72 -34.53 32.09
CA ALA A 699 -46.19 -33.30 32.74
C ALA A 699 -45.04 -32.31 32.98
N LEU A 700 -43.87 -32.81 33.38
CA LEU A 700 -42.66 -32.03 33.60
C LEU A 700 -42.13 -31.39 32.30
N GLU A 701 -41.96 -32.18 31.24
CA GLU A 701 -41.46 -31.70 29.93
C GLU A 701 -42.39 -30.69 29.24
N THR A 702 -43.70 -30.84 29.43
CA THR A 702 -44.70 -30.06 28.68
C THR A 702 -45.38 -28.98 29.53
N SER A 703 -45.17 -28.95 30.84
CA SER A 703 -45.98 -28.19 31.81
C SER A 703 -47.48 -28.51 31.72
N GLY A 704 -47.78 -29.72 31.27
CA GLY A 704 -49.12 -30.27 31.14
C GLY A 704 -49.55 -31.07 32.35
N SER A 705 -50.60 -31.87 32.17
CA SER A 705 -51.04 -32.87 33.14
C SER A 705 -51.40 -34.17 32.44
N SER A 706 -51.21 -35.28 33.11
CA SER A 706 -51.56 -36.61 32.61
C SER A 706 -52.17 -37.43 33.73
N THR A 707 -53.38 -37.92 33.51
CA THR A 707 -54.14 -38.68 34.51
C THR A 707 -54.44 -40.06 33.96
N LEU A 708 -54.03 -41.11 34.68
CA LEU A 708 -54.28 -42.50 34.34
C LEU A 708 -55.34 -43.10 35.26
N THR A 709 -56.40 -43.68 34.67
CA THR A 709 -57.53 -44.29 35.37
C THR A 709 -57.68 -45.76 34.97
N PHE A 710 -57.99 -46.60 35.96
CA PHE A 710 -58.10 -48.05 35.80
C PHE A 710 -59.52 -48.49 36.15
N ASP A 711 -60.37 -48.62 35.14
CA ASP A 711 -61.75 -49.10 35.31
C ASP A 711 -61.84 -50.58 34.90
N PRO A 712 -62.76 -51.38 35.49
CA PRO A 712 -62.89 -52.79 35.14
C PRO A 712 -63.11 -53.09 33.64
N GLY A 713 -63.54 -52.09 32.86
CA GLY A 713 -63.73 -52.18 31.41
C GLY A 713 -62.51 -51.82 30.55
N GLY A 714 -61.43 -51.29 31.13
CA GLY A 714 -60.21 -50.87 30.41
C GLY A 714 -59.49 -49.70 31.07
N VAL A 715 -58.27 -49.41 30.62
CA VAL A 715 -57.48 -48.24 31.04
C VAL A 715 -57.91 -47.00 30.26
N ALA A 716 -58.04 -45.86 30.93
CA ALA A 716 -58.23 -44.56 30.29
C ALA A 716 -57.16 -43.55 30.73
N CYS A 717 -56.61 -42.80 29.79
CA CYS A 717 -55.61 -41.77 30.05
C CYS A 717 -56.03 -40.45 29.39
N ALA A 718 -56.01 -39.36 30.18
CA ALA A 718 -56.23 -38.01 29.69
C ALA A 718 -54.94 -37.20 29.83
N ILE A 719 -54.41 -36.71 28.71
CA ILE A 719 -53.19 -35.91 28.60
C ILE A 719 -53.60 -34.52 28.13
N VAL A 720 -53.23 -33.51 28.92
CA VAL A 720 -53.44 -32.09 28.60
C VAL A 720 -52.08 -31.41 28.51
N MET A 721 -51.80 -30.77 27.38
CA MET A 721 -50.57 -30.00 27.17
C MET A 721 -50.91 -28.57 26.75
N PRO A 722 -50.19 -27.54 27.25
CA PRO A 722 -50.48 -26.14 26.92
C PRO A 722 -50.21 -25.82 25.44
N ALA A 723 -50.79 -24.74 24.94
CA ALA A 723 -50.61 -24.31 23.55
C ALA A 723 -49.15 -23.95 23.19
N SER A 724 -48.28 -23.70 24.17
CA SER A 724 -46.86 -23.38 23.94
C SER A 724 -46.06 -24.56 23.38
N VAL A 725 -46.53 -25.80 23.50
CA VAL A 725 -45.78 -26.99 23.07
C VAL A 725 -46.16 -27.50 21.67
N ALA A 726 -47.15 -26.86 21.03
CA ALA A 726 -47.73 -27.31 19.78
C ALA A 726 -48.21 -26.13 18.93
N GLN A 727 -48.08 -26.23 17.60
CA GLN A 727 -48.56 -25.20 16.67
C GLN A 727 -49.54 -25.80 15.67
N SER A 728 -50.62 -25.06 15.37
CA SER A 728 -51.45 -25.33 14.19
C SER A 728 -50.58 -25.11 12.94
N GLY A 729 -50.52 -26.10 12.04
CA GLY A 729 -49.63 -26.06 10.88
C GLY A 729 -49.73 -24.76 10.07
N GLY A 730 -48.70 -23.91 10.17
CA GLY A 730 -48.58 -22.63 9.46
C GLY A 730 -47.50 -21.71 10.06
N THR A 731 -46.63 -21.18 9.20
CA THR A 731 -45.38 -20.42 9.46
C THR A 731 -45.42 -19.32 10.55
N ALA A 732 -44.33 -19.26 11.33
CA ALA A 732 -44.13 -18.54 12.58
C ALA A 732 -44.11 -16.99 12.56
N SER A 733 -44.48 -16.38 13.70
CA SER A 733 -43.99 -15.07 14.17
C SER A 733 -44.08 -14.95 15.70
N HIS A 734 -43.00 -14.50 16.34
CA HIS A 734 -42.78 -14.41 17.79
C HIS A 734 -43.50 -13.24 18.49
N ALA A 735 -43.83 -13.40 19.78
CA ALA A 735 -44.12 -12.30 20.71
C ALA A 735 -43.69 -12.63 22.16
N SER A 736 -43.06 -11.66 22.82
CA SER A 736 -42.50 -11.66 24.19
C SER A 736 -43.53 -11.32 25.27
N ILE A 737 -43.37 -11.80 26.52
CA ILE A 737 -44.12 -11.29 27.69
C ILE A 737 -43.23 -11.10 28.94
N ALA A 738 -43.57 -10.05 29.69
CA ALA A 738 -42.90 -9.40 30.81
C ALA A 738 -43.16 -9.99 32.21
N HIS A 739 -42.38 -9.51 33.18
CA HIS A 739 -42.37 -9.81 34.62
C HIS A 739 -43.42 -9.04 35.45
N ASP A 740 -43.82 -9.61 36.60
CA ASP A 740 -44.01 -8.87 37.88
C ASP A 740 -44.07 -9.79 39.13
N ALA A 741 -43.64 -9.29 40.29
CA ALA A 741 -43.47 -9.95 41.61
C ALA A 741 -44.52 -9.45 42.65
N PRO A 742 -44.37 -9.56 44.01
CA PRO A 742 -43.71 -10.53 44.94
C PRO A 742 -44.62 -10.94 46.16
N ALA A 743 -44.17 -11.83 47.08
CA ALA A 743 -44.44 -11.71 48.55
C ALA A 743 -43.78 -12.76 49.50
N LYS A 744 -42.96 -12.21 50.44
CA LYS A 744 -42.71 -12.49 51.89
C LYS A 744 -42.21 -13.85 52.43
N VAL A 745 -41.08 -13.75 53.15
CA VAL A 745 -40.35 -14.76 53.95
C VAL A 745 -40.71 -14.66 55.44
N THR A 746 -40.70 -15.80 56.14
CA THR A 746 -40.61 -15.91 57.61
C THR A 746 -39.62 -17.02 58.02
N ASP A 747 -38.66 -16.71 58.89
CA ASP A 747 -37.76 -17.64 59.62
C ASP A 747 -38.58 -18.55 60.58
N ILE A 748 -38.17 -19.70 61.15
CA ILE A 748 -36.95 -20.17 61.86
C ILE A 748 -37.03 -21.75 61.95
N PRO A 749 -36.29 -22.50 62.82
CA PRO A 749 -34.95 -23.10 62.80
C PRO A 749 -34.87 -24.64 62.52
N THR A 750 -33.62 -25.11 62.51
CA THR A 750 -32.98 -26.41 62.25
C THR A 750 -33.41 -27.66 63.05
N ASP A 751 -33.75 -28.74 62.33
CA ASP A 751 -33.18 -30.12 62.47
C ASP A 751 -33.64 -31.02 61.28
N ASN A 752 -33.55 -30.50 60.05
CA ASN A 752 -34.11 -31.13 58.86
C ASN A 752 -33.03 -31.69 57.92
N PRO A 753 -33.35 -32.75 57.14
CA PRO A 753 -32.46 -33.26 56.11
C PRO A 753 -32.06 -32.16 55.10
N PRO A 754 -30.84 -32.21 54.53
CA PRO A 754 -30.37 -31.22 53.56
C PRO A 754 -31.35 -31.02 52.41
N ARG A 755 -31.61 -29.76 52.06
CA ARG A 755 -32.53 -29.34 51.01
C ARG A 755 -31.77 -29.01 49.73
N ILE A 756 -31.93 -29.85 48.71
CA ILE A 756 -31.19 -29.75 47.44
C ILE A 756 -32.04 -29.12 46.35
N LEU A 757 -31.62 -27.99 45.80
CA LEU A 757 -32.24 -27.41 44.61
C LEU A 757 -31.78 -28.14 43.35
N ILE A 758 -32.71 -28.63 42.53
CA ILE A 758 -32.41 -29.27 41.24
C ILE A 758 -32.94 -28.38 40.11
N VAL A 759 -32.02 -27.93 39.25
CA VAL A 759 -32.30 -27.11 38.06
C VAL A 759 -31.79 -27.88 36.83
N GLU A 760 -32.70 -28.45 36.04
CA GLU A 760 -32.37 -29.36 34.93
C GLU A 760 -33.52 -29.33 33.90
N ASP A 761 -33.19 -29.22 32.61
CA ASP A 761 -34.17 -29.03 31.55
C ASP A 761 -34.67 -30.34 30.90
N SER A 762 -34.12 -31.47 31.32
CA SER A 762 -34.53 -32.83 30.93
C SER A 762 -35.19 -33.56 32.10
N ALA A 763 -36.47 -33.90 31.97
CA ALA A 763 -37.24 -34.58 33.01
C ALA A 763 -36.65 -35.96 33.34
N MET A 764 -36.04 -36.64 32.38
CA MET A 764 -35.40 -37.94 32.62
C MET A 764 -34.15 -37.81 33.48
N VAL A 765 -33.30 -36.83 33.18
CA VAL A 765 -32.08 -36.55 33.95
C VAL A 765 -32.45 -36.03 35.34
N LEU A 766 -33.46 -35.17 35.41
CA LEU A 766 -34.04 -34.68 36.67
C LEU A 766 -34.51 -35.84 37.55
N MET A 767 -35.31 -36.78 37.02
CA MET A 767 -35.76 -37.95 37.80
C MET A 767 -34.60 -38.81 38.32
N LEU A 768 -33.53 -38.96 37.52
CA LEU A 768 -32.30 -39.65 37.97
C LEU A 768 -31.67 -38.92 39.17
N ILE A 769 -31.56 -37.59 39.09
CA ILE A 769 -30.99 -36.79 40.18
C ILE A 769 -31.89 -36.85 41.43
N GLU A 770 -33.21 -36.75 41.27
CA GLU A 770 -34.16 -36.88 42.37
C GLU A 770 -34.03 -38.23 43.09
N ASP A 771 -33.96 -39.32 42.32
CA ASP A 771 -33.78 -40.67 42.88
C ASP A 771 -32.49 -40.75 43.71
N VAL A 772 -31.39 -40.12 43.25
CA VAL A 772 -30.13 -40.05 44.01
C VAL A 772 -30.29 -39.24 45.30
N VAL A 773 -30.94 -38.09 45.25
CA VAL A 773 -31.17 -37.24 46.44
C VAL A 773 -32.06 -37.96 47.47
N ILE A 774 -33.09 -38.67 47.01
CA ILE A 774 -33.98 -39.47 47.86
C ILE A 774 -33.22 -40.65 48.49
N ASP A 775 -32.40 -41.37 47.71
CA ASP A 775 -31.58 -42.49 48.21
C ASP A 775 -30.57 -42.04 49.28
N LEU A 776 -30.14 -40.77 49.24
CA LEU A 776 -29.30 -40.14 50.26
C LEU A 776 -30.07 -39.70 51.52
N GLY A 777 -31.41 -39.77 51.50
CA GLY A 777 -32.28 -39.36 52.61
C GLY A 777 -32.45 -37.85 52.73
N TRP A 778 -32.30 -37.11 51.62
CA TRP A 778 -32.33 -35.64 51.57
C TRP A 778 -33.62 -35.11 50.95
N ASP A 779 -33.95 -33.85 51.27
CA ASP A 779 -35.15 -33.19 50.75
C ASP A 779 -34.85 -32.49 49.42
N ILE A 780 -35.78 -32.58 48.48
CA ILE A 780 -35.68 -31.90 47.18
C ILE A 780 -36.42 -30.57 47.23
N VAL A 781 -35.76 -29.50 46.77
CA VAL A 781 -36.33 -28.17 46.55
C VAL A 781 -36.46 -27.93 45.06
N GLY A 782 -37.66 -27.56 44.61
CA GLY A 782 -37.98 -27.70 43.19
C GLY A 782 -38.39 -29.14 42.87
N PRO A 783 -38.40 -29.55 41.60
CA PRO A 783 -37.43 -29.16 40.57
C PRO A 783 -37.82 -27.91 39.76
N ALA A 784 -36.83 -27.25 39.16
CA ALA A 784 -37.04 -26.20 38.15
C ALA A 784 -36.51 -26.65 36.79
N MET A 785 -37.37 -26.62 35.77
CA MET A 785 -37.00 -26.99 34.40
C MET A 785 -36.80 -25.79 33.48
N ARG A 786 -37.11 -24.57 33.97
CA ARG A 786 -36.96 -23.32 33.23
C ARG A 786 -36.32 -22.24 34.09
N LEU A 787 -35.68 -21.27 33.43
CA LEU A 787 -34.97 -20.19 34.11
C LEU A 787 -35.86 -19.38 35.08
N PRO A 788 -37.10 -18.97 34.75
CA PRO A 788 -37.94 -18.23 35.69
C PRO A 788 -38.25 -18.99 36.99
N GLU A 789 -38.47 -20.30 36.90
CA GLU A 789 -38.70 -21.16 38.07
C GLU A 789 -37.43 -21.31 38.90
N ALA A 790 -36.29 -21.50 38.23
CA ALA A 790 -34.98 -21.58 38.86
C ALA A 790 -34.64 -20.28 39.60
N LEU A 791 -34.88 -19.12 38.99
CA LEU A 791 -34.69 -17.80 39.62
C LEU A 791 -35.57 -17.64 40.85
N LYS A 792 -36.86 -18.01 40.76
CA LYS A 792 -37.79 -17.90 41.87
C LYS A 792 -37.34 -18.77 43.05
N LEU A 793 -37.03 -20.05 42.80
CA LEU A 793 -36.58 -20.96 43.86
C LEU A 793 -35.22 -20.54 44.43
N ALA A 794 -34.28 -20.12 43.59
CA ALA A 794 -32.97 -19.62 44.02
C ALA A 794 -33.08 -18.36 44.89
N CYS A 795 -34.09 -17.51 44.68
CA CYS A 795 -34.36 -16.34 45.51
C CYS A 795 -35.06 -16.67 46.83
N GLU A 796 -36.12 -17.49 46.78
CA GLU A 796 -37.11 -17.56 47.85
C GLU A 796 -36.98 -18.80 48.73
N ALA A 797 -36.47 -19.91 48.19
CA ALA A 797 -36.43 -21.16 48.92
C ALA A 797 -35.22 -21.24 49.87
N ALA A 798 -35.37 -22.02 50.93
CA ALA A 798 -34.26 -22.36 51.82
C ALA A 798 -33.57 -23.61 51.27
N ILE A 799 -32.30 -23.45 50.86
CA ILE A 799 -31.54 -24.40 50.06
C ILE A 799 -30.18 -24.58 50.73
N ASP A 800 -29.75 -25.82 50.89
CA ASP A 800 -28.46 -26.19 51.49
C ASP A 800 -27.41 -26.49 50.41
N ALA A 801 -27.83 -26.94 49.23
CA ALA A 801 -26.97 -27.13 48.06
C ALA A 801 -27.79 -27.12 46.75
N ALA A 802 -27.16 -26.87 45.59
CA ALA A 802 -27.86 -26.91 44.30
C ALA A 802 -27.08 -27.63 43.16
N LEU A 803 -27.82 -28.30 42.27
CA LEU A 803 -27.36 -28.72 40.95
C LEU A 803 -27.98 -27.80 39.91
N VAL A 804 -27.12 -27.16 39.10
CA VAL A 804 -27.56 -26.16 38.13
C VAL A 804 -27.10 -26.52 36.73
N ASP A 805 -28.04 -26.90 35.86
CA ASP A 805 -27.74 -27.02 34.44
C ASP A 805 -27.38 -25.67 33.83
N VAL A 806 -26.30 -25.64 33.07
CA VAL A 806 -25.78 -24.42 32.43
C VAL A 806 -26.79 -23.82 31.47
N ASN A 807 -27.51 -24.66 30.73
CA ASN A 807 -28.45 -24.22 29.69
C ASN A 807 -29.82 -24.84 29.95
N LEU A 808 -30.82 -24.00 30.22
CA LEU A 808 -32.22 -24.40 30.36
C LEU A 808 -32.96 -24.01 29.08
N ASP A 809 -33.16 -24.97 28.17
CA ASP A 809 -33.98 -24.76 26.97
C ASP A 809 -33.56 -23.56 26.09
N GLY A 810 -32.26 -23.27 26.00
CA GLY A 810 -31.69 -22.16 25.24
C GLY A 810 -31.36 -20.92 26.07
N GLU A 811 -31.79 -20.86 27.33
CA GLU A 811 -31.48 -19.78 28.27
C GLU A 811 -30.37 -20.19 29.23
N MET A 812 -29.35 -19.34 29.39
CA MET A 812 -28.24 -19.64 30.28
C MET A 812 -28.63 -19.40 31.74
N SER A 813 -28.36 -20.36 32.63
CA SER A 813 -28.70 -20.30 34.06
C SER A 813 -27.81 -19.38 34.91
N TRP A 814 -27.12 -18.43 34.28
CA TRP A 814 -26.14 -17.56 34.92
C TRP A 814 -26.71 -16.70 36.04
N ASP A 815 -27.96 -16.26 35.89
CA ASP A 815 -28.61 -15.40 36.86
C ASP A 815 -29.08 -16.19 38.09
N ALA A 816 -29.56 -17.43 37.90
CA ALA A 816 -29.87 -18.34 39.00
C ALA A 816 -28.61 -18.71 39.80
N ALA A 817 -27.50 -19.00 39.11
CA ALA A 817 -26.21 -19.26 39.75
C ALA A 817 -25.65 -18.04 40.50
N ALA A 818 -25.83 -16.83 39.96
CA ALA A 818 -25.42 -15.61 40.64
C ALA A 818 -26.18 -15.41 41.96
N ILE A 819 -27.49 -15.64 41.99
CA ILE A 819 -28.30 -15.57 43.21
C ILE A 819 -27.83 -16.60 44.25
N LEU A 820 -27.53 -17.83 43.84
CA LEU A 820 -27.02 -18.86 44.74
C LEU A 820 -25.64 -18.49 45.31
N GLN A 821 -24.75 -17.92 44.48
CA GLN A 821 -23.44 -17.43 44.90
C GLN A 821 -23.54 -16.26 45.89
N ASP A 822 -24.41 -15.28 45.61
CA ASP A 822 -24.65 -14.13 46.47
C ASP A 822 -25.23 -14.55 47.83
N ARG A 823 -26.09 -15.58 47.85
CA ARG A 823 -26.61 -16.21 49.06
C ARG A 823 -25.63 -17.16 49.75
N LYS A 824 -24.43 -17.37 49.18
CA LYS A 824 -23.39 -18.30 49.65
C LYS A 824 -23.87 -19.75 49.79
N ILE A 825 -24.81 -20.14 48.95
CA ILE A 825 -25.26 -21.54 48.85
C ILE A 825 -24.28 -22.28 47.95
N PRO A 826 -23.71 -23.42 48.36
CA PRO A 826 -22.83 -24.17 47.49
C PRO A 826 -23.62 -24.79 46.33
N PHE A 827 -23.06 -24.75 45.12
CA PHE A 827 -23.69 -25.33 43.94
C PHE A 827 -22.67 -25.87 42.95
N VAL A 828 -23.10 -26.85 42.15
CA VAL A 828 -22.33 -27.47 41.07
C VAL A 828 -23.06 -27.26 39.75
N PHE A 829 -22.31 -26.96 38.69
CA PHE A 829 -22.88 -26.88 37.36
C PHE A 829 -22.97 -28.27 36.73
N THR A 830 -24.10 -28.61 36.12
CA THR A 830 -24.19 -29.71 35.16
C THR A 830 -24.07 -29.14 33.75
N THR A 831 -23.31 -29.78 32.86
CA THR A 831 -23.10 -29.24 31.50
C THR A 831 -22.85 -30.32 30.47
N GLY A 832 -23.45 -30.15 29.29
CA GLY A 832 -23.10 -30.86 28.06
C GLY A 832 -21.98 -30.18 27.26
N TYR A 833 -21.25 -29.21 27.81
CA TYR A 833 -20.13 -28.57 27.14
C TYR A 833 -18.78 -29.01 27.73
N ASP A 834 -17.66 -28.77 27.04
CA ASP A 834 -16.34 -29.02 27.63
C ASP A 834 -16.05 -27.99 28.74
N SER A 835 -15.63 -28.49 29.91
CA SER A 835 -15.51 -27.76 31.17
C SER A 835 -14.53 -26.59 31.16
N ALA A 836 -13.77 -26.36 30.08
CA ALA A 836 -12.77 -25.30 29.97
C ALA A 836 -13.28 -23.99 29.33
N THR A 837 -14.46 -23.98 28.70
CA THR A 837 -14.86 -22.88 27.81
C THR A 837 -16.23 -22.25 28.09
N VAL A 838 -16.98 -22.77 29.06
CA VAL A 838 -18.42 -22.44 29.18
C VAL A 838 -18.79 -21.63 30.40
N LEU A 839 -17.98 -21.65 31.46
CA LEU A 839 -18.26 -20.82 32.63
C LEU A 839 -17.71 -19.40 32.42
N PRO A 840 -18.54 -18.35 32.58
CA PRO A 840 -18.06 -16.98 32.74
C PRO A 840 -16.96 -16.88 33.81
N GLU A 841 -16.00 -15.96 33.67
CA GLU A 841 -14.87 -15.81 34.60
C GLU A 841 -15.30 -15.78 36.08
N ARG A 842 -16.46 -15.16 36.37
CA ARG A 842 -17.04 -15.08 37.72
C ARG A 842 -17.35 -16.43 38.37
N PHE A 843 -17.47 -17.49 37.58
CA PHE A 843 -17.82 -18.84 38.03
C PHE A 843 -16.70 -19.88 37.80
N ALA A 844 -15.54 -19.49 37.27
CA ALA A 844 -14.47 -20.41 36.86
C ALA A 844 -13.92 -21.33 37.97
N GLY A 845 -14.16 -21.00 39.25
CA GLY A 845 -13.75 -21.80 40.41
C GLY A 845 -14.80 -22.80 40.93
N HIS A 846 -16.01 -22.83 40.36
CA HIS A 846 -17.07 -23.73 40.80
C HIS A 846 -16.90 -25.15 40.22
N PRO A 847 -17.32 -26.20 40.96
CA PRO A 847 -17.28 -27.56 40.45
C PRO A 847 -18.24 -27.73 39.26
N VAL A 848 -17.85 -28.59 38.33
CA VAL A 848 -18.61 -28.92 37.12
C VAL A 848 -18.76 -30.43 36.99
N LEU A 849 -19.98 -30.90 36.79
CA LEU A 849 -20.33 -32.28 36.47
C LEU A 849 -20.68 -32.39 34.97
N ASN A 850 -19.80 -33.02 34.20
CA ASN A 850 -19.98 -33.14 32.76
C ASN A 850 -21.00 -34.23 32.42
N LYS A 851 -21.97 -33.89 31.56
CA LYS A 851 -22.89 -34.84 30.93
C LYS A 851 -22.11 -35.63 29.85
N PRO A 852 -22.28 -36.96 29.76
CA PRO A 852 -23.24 -37.76 30.52
C PRO A 852 -22.63 -38.29 31.85
N PHE A 853 -23.39 -38.27 32.95
CA PHE A 853 -22.94 -38.65 34.30
C PHE A 853 -23.77 -39.77 34.92
N SER A 854 -23.17 -40.58 35.81
CA SER A 854 -23.86 -41.67 36.51
C SER A 854 -24.50 -41.22 37.84
N ALA A 855 -25.40 -42.05 38.38
CA ALA A 855 -25.98 -41.86 39.72
C ALA A 855 -24.91 -41.75 40.82
N GLU A 856 -23.82 -42.50 40.68
CA GLU A 856 -22.69 -42.47 41.63
C GLU A 856 -21.93 -41.14 41.55
N ASP A 857 -21.74 -40.60 40.35
CA ASP A 857 -21.07 -39.32 40.14
C ASP A 857 -21.88 -38.16 40.76
N VAL A 858 -23.21 -38.16 40.55
CA VAL A 858 -24.14 -37.21 41.18
C VAL A 858 -24.06 -37.30 42.71
N GLY A 859 -24.17 -38.51 43.27
CA GLY A 859 -24.16 -38.72 44.72
C GLY A 859 -22.84 -38.31 45.37
N ARG A 860 -21.70 -38.68 44.76
CA ARG A 860 -20.37 -38.30 45.25
C ARG A 860 -20.17 -36.78 45.20
N THR A 861 -20.63 -36.14 44.12
CA THR A 861 -20.52 -34.69 43.93
C THR A 861 -21.32 -33.94 44.99
N LEU A 862 -22.57 -34.35 45.20
CA LEU A 862 -23.48 -33.81 46.22
C LEU A 862 -22.93 -33.94 47.65
N GLN A 863 -22.42 -35.11 48.00
CA GLN A 863 -21.77 -35.34 49.31
C GLN A 863 -20.51 -34.49 49.49
N THR A 864 -19.68 -34.38 48.45
CA THR A 864 -18.48 -33.53 48.48
C THR A 864 -18.85 -32.06 48.68
N LEU A 865 -19.90 -31.60 48.01
CA LEU A 865 -20.33 -30.22 48.01
C LEU A 865 -20.85 -29.75 49.37
N LEU A 866 -21.55 -30.63 50.11
CA LEU A 866 -21.98 -30.38 51.49
C LEU A 866 -20.89 -30.62 52.54
N SER A 867 -19.86 -31.44 52.25
CA SER A 867 -18.74 -31.69 53.16
C SER A 867 -17.67 -30.59 53.21
N ARG A 868 -17.71 -29.64 52.25
CA ARG A 868 -16.73 -28.54 52.11
C ARG A 868 -17.09 -27.27 52.89
N HIS A 869 -18.15 -27.31 53.70
CA HIS A 869 -18.61 -26.19 54.51
C HIS A 869 -18.74 -26.53 56.00
#